data_AF-A0A7Z9AVP8-F1
#
_entry.id   AF-A0A7Z9AVP8-F1
#
_cell.length_a   1.000
_cell.length_b   1.000
_cell.length_c   1.000
_cell.angle_alpha   90.00
_cell.angle_beta   90.00
_cell.angle_gamma   90.00
#
_symmetry.space_group_name_H-M   'P 1'
#
loop_
_entity.id
_entity.type
_entity.pdbx_description
1 polymer ?
#
loop_
_entity_poly.entity_id
_entity_poly.type
_entity_poly.pdbx_seq_one_letter_code
_entity_poly.pdbx_strand_id
1 'polypeptide(L)'
;MEDFSLTKDRQFSSVEKQMIWQKPTSHRTSQEEQRIAAEIFENWNDPEMKISNILLEGDAGSGKTQLAKALSADLQLPYTKITCFADMDKSDVFGALLPIVESDVDEDQELIDAINQTETLEAVLRLIKHHYNLSTEMAKSKLADFIKRMEQNENSNVRYKYYPSEIVRAIEKGYLLEIQEPTVIRDASVLVALNSALEPNGLLNLPTGVVVRHPDCVIIITTNRNYQGNRPLNESLRDRMQHAEKMDLPSLEVMAERALGKTKIQQPELLLKLAEIIRLLDDTAKANAIKGVAGMRSYFYWANTWKQGQDLFQSIYPKVLYKLTTVPEELEILTQALEQSGLLEELRELLRQIKWGRLSEEASRNRGRILNDEEADERNIDQLAEETLSLMENESPEIEEETPPVENAEIEEEKKAESFSFEQERSQEVSGQGQQEQQAEDNSEKMSASDMEAYDKEIKRELTKEARQIMKGTMHEKEGLIVHRPKFELKAQEAEQIRQQVLPIVETLSRQILDLLENDESTTYQKGKYEGQRFNASRVAYNDLGYFDKKNPPHEQPSLAVALRIDESGSMIRDERIEAAKKAAIAIAEFAKRVNIPLMIYGDTADVSTREKTSIFSYKEFSDDFQWLDEKLVTMKPRQNNRDGASLRLIANKLSQESATTKLLISISDGQPKALPDYTGKKAREDIQSVLSEYDRQGVIFVAAAIGQDQKEIKEIYGENRFIDMTDINELPQQLIQLIARYL
;
A
#
# COMPACT_ATOMS: atom_id res chain seq x y z
N MET A 1 -15.74 -8.77 -44.57
CA MET A 1 -15.93 -7.90 -43.39
C MET A 1 -17.06 -6.98 -43.75
N GLU A 2 -18.16 -7.06 -43.01
CA GLU A 2 -19.25 -6.09 -43.13
C GLU A 2 -18.73 -4.72 -42.65
N ASP A 3 -19.09 -3.66 -43.36
CA ASP A 3 -18.65 -2.29 -43.06
C ASP A 3 -19.64 -1.67 -42.07
N PHE A 4 -19.32 -1.73 -40.78
CA PHE A 4 -20.14 -1.18 -39.68
C PHE A 4 -19.86 0.30 -39.39
N SER A 5 -19.24 1.02 -40.34
CA SER A 5 -18.88 2.44 -40.15
C SER A 5 -20.12 3.30 -39.89
N LEU A 6 -20.16 3.92 -38.71
CA LEU A 6 -21.29 4.74 -38.24
C LEU A 6 -21.20 6.21 -38.68
N THR A 7 -20.02 6.70 -39.01
CA THR A 7 -19.73 8.13 -39.14
C THR A 7 -19.16 8.51 -40.51
N LYS A 8 -19.76 7.99 -41.59
CA LYS A 8 -19.31 8.24 -42.97
C LYS A 8 -19.29 9.73 -43.37
N ASP A 9 -20.15 10.55 -42.77
CA ASP A 9 -20.27 11.99 -43.07
C ASP A 9 -19.43 12.89 -42.16
N ARG A 10 -18.74 12.33 -41.15
CA ARG A 10 -18.03 13.11 -40.13
C ARG A 10 -16.56 13.33 -40.49
N GLN A 11 -16.11 14.59 -40.49
CA GLN A 11 -14.70 14.92 -40.70
C GLN A 11 -13.94 14.91 -39.37
N PHE A 12 -13.11 13.89 -39.19
CA PHE A 12 -12.16 13.82 -38.08
C PHE A 12 -10.86 14.59 -38.39
N SER A 13 -10.32 15.25 -37.37
CA SER A 13 -8.97 15.84 -37.39
C SER A 13 -7.89 14.77 -37.55
N SER A 14 -6.66 15.18 -37.94
CA SER A 14 -5.53 14.24 -38.08
C SER A 14 -5.24 13.47 -36.80
N VAL A 15 -5.40 14.10 -35.63
CA VAL A 15 -5.21 13.46 -34.32
C VAL A 15 -6.32 12.46 -34.04
N GLU A 16 -7.58 12.80 -34.35
CA GLU A 16 -8.73 11.89 -34.18
C GLU A 16 -8.64 10.65 -35.06
N LYS A 17 -8.16 10.80 -36.30
CA LYS A 17 -7.94 9.65 -37.19
C LYS A 17 -6.86 8.70 -36.63
N GLN A 18 -5.86 9.21 -35.93
CA GLN A 18 -4.86 8.37 -35.26
C GLN A 18 -5.42 7.67 -34.01
N MET A 19 -6.46 8.23 -33.39
CA MET A 19 -7.15 7.62 -32.25
C MET A 19 -8.10 6.48 -32.66
N ILE A 20 -8.46 6.36 -33.95
CA ILE A 20 -9.21 5.20 -34.45
C ILE A 20 -8.27 4.01 -34.43
N TRP A 21 -8.65 2.98 -33.65
CA TRP A 21 -7.80 1.80 -33.53
C TRP A 21 -7.67 1.06 -34.86
N GLN A 22 -6.48 0.51 -35.12
CA GLN A 22 -6.21 -0.30 -36.29
C GLN A 22 -6.03 -1.76 -35.87
N LYS A 23 -6.80 -2.66 -36.46
CA LYS A 23 -6.73 -4.10 -36.14
C LYS A 23 -5.36 -4.64 -36.51
N PRO A 24 -4.56 -5.18 -35.57
CA PRO A 24 -3.28 -5.79 -35.89
C PRO A 24 -3.51 -7.08 -36.70
N THR A 25 -2.51 -7.49 -37.48
CA THR A 25 -2.58 -8.72 -38.30
C THR A 25 -2.79 -9.99 -37.49
N SER A 26 -2.48 -9.95 -36.19
CA SER A 26 -2.72 -11.04 -35.22
C SER A 26 -4.16 -11.07 -34.66
N HIS A 27 -4.99 -10.06 -34.93
CA HIS A 27 -6.36 -10.00 -34.41
C HIS A 27 -7.25 -11.01 -35.14
N ARG A 28 -8.02 -11.77 -34.37
CA ARG A 28 -9.04 -12.70 -34.89
C ARG A 28 -10.39 -12.18 -34.43
N THR A 29 -11.20 -11.75 -35.38
CA THR A 29 -12.55 -11.23 -35.13
C THR A 29 -13.41 -12.31 -34.46
N SER A 30 -14.02 -11.97 -33.34
CA SER A 30 -14.87 -12.90 -32.59
C SER A 30 -16.34 -12.78 -33.01
N GLN A 31 -17.15 -13.78 -32.66
CA GLN A 31 -18.59 -13.75 -32.95
C GLN A 31 -19.28 -12.65 -32.12
N GLU A 32 -18.81 -12.44 -30.89
CA GLU A 32 -19.30 -11.39 -29.99
C GLU A 32 -19.00 -9.99 -30.55
N GLU A 33 -17.80 -9.79 -31.12
CA GLU A 33 -17.40 -8.56 -31.82
C GLU A 33 -18.36 -8.22 -32.96
N GLN A 34 -18.64 -9.19 -33.84
CA GLN A 34 -19.55 -8.99 -34.97
C GLN A 34 -20.99 -8.73 -34.52
N ARG A 35 -21.46 -9.48 -33.52
CA ARG A 35 -22.81 -9.32 -32.99
C ARG A 35 -23.01 -7.93 -32.39
N ILE A 36 -22.08 -7.46 -31.54
CA ILE A 36 -22.17 -6.14 -30.91
C ILE A 36 -22.08 -5.03 -31.97
N ALA A 37 -21.16 -5.15 -32.93
CA ALA A 37 -21.03 -4.18 -34.01
C ALA A 37 -22.29 -4.10 -34.88
N ALA A 38 -22.88 -5.25 -35.24
CA ALA A 38 -24.12 -5.32 -36.00
C ALA A 38 -25.30 -4.72 -35.24
N GLU A 39 -25.46 -5.04 -33.95
CA GLU A 39 -26.55 -4.54 -33.12
C GLU A 39 -26.48 -3.01 -32.94
N ILE A 40 -25.27 -2.47 -32.77
CA ILE A 40 -25.05 -1.01 -32.72
C ILE A 40 -25.38 -0.37 -34.06
N PHE A 41 -24.93 -0.97 -35.17
CA PHE A 41 -25.14 -0.45 -36.52
C PHE A 41 -26.62 -0.44 -36.92
N GLU A 42 -27.34 -1.52 -36.66
CA GLU A 42 -28.78 -1.65 -37.00
C GLU A 42 -29.64 -0.64 -36.23
N ASN A 43 -29.32 -0.41 -34.94
CA ASN A 43 -30.07 0.50 -34.08
C ASN A 43 -29.54 1.95 -34.09
N TRP A 44 -28.52 2.27 -34.91
CA TRP A 44 -27.82 3.56 -34.81
C TRP A 44 -28.68 4.79 -35.10
N ASN A 45 -29.60 4.64 -36.06
CA ASN A 45 -30.48 5.71 -36.53
C ASN A 45 -31.83 5.76 -35.80
N ASP A 46 -32.10 4.81 -34.89
CA ASP A 46 -33.33 4.79 -34.11
C ASP A 46 -33.18 5.72 -32.88
N PRO A 47 -33.98 6.80 -32.75
CA PRO A 47 -33.83 7.75 -31.65
C PRO A 47 -34.23 7.19 -30.28
N GLU A 48 -35.08 6.16 -30.20
CA GLU A 48 -35.53 5.58 -28.93
C GLU A 48 -34.73 4.33 -28.55
N MET A 49 -34.37 3.51 -29.55
CA MET A 49 -33.69 2.22 -29.34
C MET A 49 -32.18 2.26 -29.59
N LYS A 50 -31.57 3.45 -29.73
CA LYS A 50 -30.13 3.61 -30.00
C LYS A 50 -29.27 2.93 -28.94
N ILE A 51 -28.42 1.99 -29.37
CA ILE A 51 -27.42 1.35 -28.50
C ILE A 51 -26.14 2.18 -28.47
N SER A 52 -25.83 2.70 -27.29
CA SER A 52 -24.70 3.59 -27.01
C SER A 52 -23.97 3.24 -25.72
N ASN A 53 -24.57 2.43 -24.83
CA ASN A 53 -23.95 1.96 -23.59
C ASN A 53 -23.83 0.43 -23.58
N ILE A 54 -22.59 -0.06 -23.49
CA ILE A 54 -22.27 -1.49 -23.50
C ILE A 54 -21.55 -1.88 -22.21
N LEU A 55 -21.96 -2.98 -21.58
CA LEU A 55 -21.29 -3.59 -20.44
C LEU A 55 -20.60 -4.89 -20.86
N LEU A 56 -19.29 -4.98 -20.62
CA LEU A 56 -18.50 -6.20 -20.82
C LEU A 56 -18.04 -6.71 -19.45
N GLU A 57 -18.61 -7.81 -18.99
CA GLU A 57 -18.38 -8.35 -17.64
C GLU A 57 -17.77 -9.77 -17.72
N GLY A 58 -16.56 -9.96 -17.21
CA GLY A 58 -15.87 -11.25 -17.31
C GLY A 58 -14.52 -11.28 -16.60
N ASP A 59 -13.79 -12.38 -16.67
CA ASP A 59 -12.56 -12.55 -15.90
C ASP A 59 -11.36 -11.76 -16.48
N ALA A 60 -10.31 -11.59 -15.67
CA ALA A 60 -9.11 -10.89 -16.09
C ALA A 60 -8.44 -11.62 -17.27
N GLY A 61 -8.21 -10.89 -18.37
CA GLY A 61 -7.58 -11.47 -19.56
C GLY A 61 -8.53 -12.22 -20.50
N SER A 62 -9.86 -12.14 -20.34
CA SER A 62 -10.82 -12.68 -21.33
C SER A 62 -10.90 -11.88 -22.64
N GLY A 63 -10.29 -10.69 -22.70
CA GLY A 63 -10.18 -9.89 -23.93
C GLY A 63 -11.11 -8.67 -24.01
N LYS A 64 -11.81 -8.30 -22.92
CA LYS A 64 -12.73 -7.15 -22.84
C LYS A 64 -12.20 -5.86 -23.49
N THR A 65 -11.00 -5.42 -23.11
CA THR A 65 -10.36 -4.22 -23.69
C THR A 65 -9.97 -4.38 -25.16
N GLN A 66 -9.66 -5.60 -25.61
CA GLN A 66 -9.37 -5.83 -27.03
C GLN A 66 -10.65 -5.77 -27.87
N LEU A 67 -11.77 -6.25 -27.32
CA LEU A 67 -13.09 -6.12 -27.94
C LEU A 67 -13.50 -4.65 -28.06
N ALA A 68 -13.34 -3.84 -27.00
CA ALA A 68 -13.62 -2.40 -27.04
C ALA A 68 -12.80 -1.66 -28.12
N LYS A 69 -11.52 -2.01 -28.27
CA LYS A 69 -10.66 -1.49 -29.34
C LYS A 69 -11.10 -1.96 -30.73
N ALA A 70 -11.46 -3.23 -30.87
CA ALA A 70 -11.96 -3.76 -32.13
C ALA A 70 -13.24 -3.05 -32.59
N LEU A 71 -14.15 -2.75 -31.66
CA LEU A 71 -15.35 -1.96 -31.94
C LEU A 71 -15.02 -0.53 -32.42
N SER A 72 -13.96 0.12 -31.89
CA SER A 72 -13.50 1.40 -32.44
C SER A 72 -13.10 1.30 -33.91
N ALA A 73 -12.42 0.22 -34.29
CA ALA A 73 -12.04 -0.03 -35.69
C ALA A 73 -13.26 -0.35 -36.57
N ASP A 74 -14.23 -1.12 -36.08
CA ASP A 74 -15.42 -1.49 -36.87
C ASP A 74 -16.38 -0.31 -37.06
N LEU A 75 -16.62 0.45 -35.99
CA LEU A 75 -17.53 1.59 -35.99
C LEU A 75 -16.89 2.88 -36.56
N GLN A 76 -15.57 2.87 -36.78
CA GLN A 76 -14.76 4.01 -37.22
C GLN A 76 -14.86 5.23 -36.28
N LEU A 77 -14.84 4.97 -34.96
CA LEU A 77 -14.89 6.00 -33.93
C LEU A 77 -13.53 6.13 -33.21
N PRO A 78 -13.06 7.36 -32.90
CA PRO A 78 -11.87 7.55 -32.08
C PRO A 78 -12.00 6.84 -30.72
N TYR A 79 -10.96 6.13 -30.30
CA TYR A 79 -10.94 5.39 -29.04
C TYR A 79 -10.22 6.16 -27.94
N THR A 80 -10.86 6.27 -26.79
CA THR A 80 -10.29 6.79 -25.55
C THR A 80 -10.62 5.84 -24.41
N LYS A 81 -9.79 5.85 -23.36
CA LYS A 81 -10.01 4.99 -22.19
C LYS A 81 -9.70 5.73 -20.90
N ILE A 82 -10.38 5.33 -19.84
CA ILE A 82 -10.06 5.70 -18.47
C ILE A 82 -9.99 4.44 -17.61
N THR A 83 -8.97 4.36 -16.77
CA THR A 83 -8.80 3.27 -15.81
C THR A 83 -9.18 3.79 -14.44
N CYS A 84 -10.26 3.26 -13.88
CA CYS A 84 -10.75 3.67 -12.57
C CYS A 84 -9.88 3.04 -11.46
N PHE A 85 -9.67 3.80 -10.39
CA PHE A 85 -8.93 3.36 -9.21
C PHE A 85 -9.70 3.72 -7.93
N ALA A 86 -9.26 3.19 -6.79
CA ALA A 86 -10.06 3.20 -5.56
C ALA A 86 -10.34 4.60 -5.04
N ASP A 87 -9.34 5.47 -5.11
CA ASP A 87 -9.37 6.83 -4.58
C ASP A 87 -9.64 7.88 -5.67
N MET A 88 -10.24 7.45 -6.79
CA MET A 88 -10.61 8.33 -7.89
C MET A 88 -11.62 9.38 -7.42
N ASP A 89 -11.39 10.64 -7.81
CA ASP A 89 -12.22 11.77 -7.40
C ASP A 89 -12.99 12.41 -8.58
N LYS A 90 -13.76 13.46 -8.27
CA LYS A 90 -14.50 14.20 -9.30
C LYS A 90 -13.60 14.93 -10.30
N SER A 91 -12.41 15.36 -9.89
CA SER A 91 -11.46 16.04 -10.79
C SER A 91 -10.84 15.06 -11.78
N ASP A 92 -10.70 13.78 -11.43
CA ASP A 92 -10.29 12.73 -12.38
C ASP A 92 -11.37 12.46 -13.43
N VAL A 93 -12.65 12.49 -13.02
CA VAL A 93 -13.79 12.26 -13.94
C VAL A 93 -14.13 13.48 -14.77
N PHE A 94 -14.09 14.69 -14.20
CA PHE A 94 -14.52 15.91 -14.87
C PHE A 94 -13.37 16.79 -15.34
N GLY A 95 -12.15 16.60 -14.86
CA GLY A 95 -11.03 17.50 -15.11
C GLY A 95 -10.82 18.52 -13.99
N ALA A 96 -9.66 19.16 -14.00
CA ALA A 96 -9.21 20.05 -12.94
C ALA A 96 -8.96 21.48 -13.43
N LEU A 97 -9.15 22.46 -12.54
CA LEU A 97 -8.72 23.84 -12.73
C LEU A 97 -7.30 23.98 -12.17
N LEU A 98 -6.31 24.03 -13.06
CA LEU A 98 -4.91 24.15 -12.67
C LEU A 98 -4.46 25.61 -12.75
N PRO A 99 -3.75 26.14 -11.74
CA PRO A 99 -3.14 27.46 -11.80
C PRO A 99 -1.97 27.42 -12.78
N ILE A 100 -1.97 28.35 -13.73
CA ILE A 100 -0.85 28.59 -14.63
C ILE A 100 -0.24 29.93 -14.23
N VAL A 101 1.07 29.91 -13.98
CA VAL A 101 1.90 31.11 -13.88
C VAL A 101 2.24 31.49 -15.32
N GLU A 102 1.98 32.73 -15.73
CA GLU A 102 2.48 33.25 -17.01
C GLU A 102 4.01 33.39 -16.93
N SER A 103 4.72 32.26 -17.03
CA SER A 103 5.95 32.23 -17.80
C SER A 103 5.55 31.75 -19.20
N ASP A 104 5.66 32.69 -20.14
CA ASP A 104 5.70 32.46 -21.58
C ASP A 104 4.34 32.37 -22.28
N VAL A 105 3.90 33.54 -22.74
CA VAL A 105 3.10 33.62 -23.97
C VAL A 105 3.88 32.88 -25.06
N ASP A 106 3.20 32.01 -25.81
CA ASP A 106 3.71 31.07 -26.83
C ASP A 106 4.74 31.64 -27.85
N GLU A 107 5.03 32.95 -27.87
CA GLU A 107 6.01 33.59 -28.75
C GLU A 107 7.47 33.57 -28.23
N ASP A 108 7.69 33.44 -26.92
CA ASP A 108 9.03 33.58 -26.31
C ASP A 108 9.65 32.24 -25.84
N GLN A 109 8.88 31.14 -25.85
CA GLN A 109 9.30 29.81 -25.36
C GLN A 109 10.44 29.19 -26.20
N GLU A 110 10.37 29.31 -27.53
CA GLU A 110 11.44 28.87 -28.44
C GLU A 110 12.75 29.66 -28.24
N LEU A 111 12.63 30.92 -27.82
CA LEU A 111 13.76 31.83 -27.58
C LEU A 111 14.43 31.50 -26.24
N ILE A 112 13.64 31.15 -25.22
CA ILE A 112 14.10 30.69 -23.90
C ILE A 112 14.80 29.34 -24.01
N ASP A 113 14.23 28.38 -24.74
CA ASP A 113 14.86 27.07 -24.99
C ASP A 113 16.20 27.22 -25.74
N ALA A 114 16.27 28.11 -26.72
CA ALA A 114 17.50 28.42 -27.42
C ALA A 114 18.57 29.10 -26.52
N ILE A 115 18.17 30.00 -25.62
CA ILE A 115 19.06 30.66 -24.66
C ILE A 115 19.60 29.63 -23.66
N ASN A 116 18.74 28.76 -23.12
CA ASN A 116 19.13 27.73 -22.16
C ASN A 116 20.09 26.68 -22.76
N GLN A 117 20.00 26.45 -24.06
CA GLN A 117 20.88 25.52 -24.78
C GLN A 117 22.24 26.13 -25.16
N THR A 118 22.46 27.45 -25.02
CA THR A 118 23.68 28.11 -25.48
C THR A 118 24.40 28.89 -24.38
N GLU A 119 25.66 28.54 -24.12
CA GLU A 119 26.44 29.10 -23.00
C GLU A 119 27.06 30.49 -23.28
N THR A 120 26.95 31.03 -24.51
CA THR A 120 27.61 32.29 -24.90
C THR A 120 26.67 33.31 -25.55
N LEU A 121 26.82 34.58 -25.14
CA LEU A 121 26.02 35.72 -25.63
C LEU A 121 26.07 35.87 -27.16
N GLU A 122 27.21 35.59 -27.79
CA GLU A 122 27.35 35.66 -29.25
C GLU A 122 26.54 34.58 -29.98
N ALA A 123 26.40 33.40 -29.39
CA ALA A 123 25.60 32.31 -29.95
C ALA A 123 24.10 32.64 -29.86
N VAL A 124 23.65 33.16 -28.71
CA VAL A 124 22.28 33.64 -28.50
C VAL A 124 21.91 34.73 -29.51
N LEU A 125 22.78 35.72 -29.72
CA LEU A 125 22.54 36.80 -30.67
C LEU A 125 22.49 36.31 -32.12
N ARG A 126 23.31 35.32 -32.52
CA ARG A 126 23.22 34.72 -33.86
C ARG A 126 21.91 33.95 -34.07
N LEU A 127 21.41 33.29 -33.03
CA LEU A 127 20.20 32.48 -33.12
C LEU A 127 18.95 33.36 -33.18
N ILE A 128 18.88 34.43 -32.37
CA ILE A 128 17.83 35.47 -32.47
C ILE A 128 17.86 36.15 -33.84
N LYS A 129 19.06 36.40 -34.36
CA LYS A 129 19.25 36.98 -35.71
C LYS A 129 18.68 36.06 -36.79
N HIS A 130 18.92 34.76 -36.69
CA HIS A 130 18.45 33.77 -37.66
C HIS A 130 16.95 33.52 -37.56
N HIS A 131 16.43 33.38 -36.33
CA HIS A 131 15.04 33.04 -36.07
C HIS A 131 14.07 34.19 -36.41
N TYR A 132 14.41 35.44 -36.07
CA TYR A 132 13.59 36.62 -36.37
C TYR A 132 14.04 37.40 -37.62
N ASN A 133 15.08 36.92 -38.31
CA ASN A 133 15.64 37.54 -39.52
C ASN A 133 16.04 39.03 -39.34
N LEU A 134 16.64 39.35 -38.19
CA LEU A 134 16.95 40.73 -37.76
C LEU A 134 18.41 41.14 -38.07
N SER A 135 18.72 42.43 -37.94
CA SER A 135 20.11 42.92 -37.92
C SER A 135 20.74 42.71 -36.53
N THR A 136 22.08 42.73 -36.45
CA THR A 136 22.81 42.45 -35.20
C THR A 136 22.52 43.49 -34.10
N GLU A 137 22.19 44.72 -34.47
CA GLU A 137 21.81 45.79 -33.54
C GLU A 137 20.37 45.61 -33.04
N MET A 138 19.45 45.23 -33.92
CA MET A 138 18.06 44.97 -33.55
C MET A 138 17.91 43.72 -32.68
N ALA A 139 18.73 42.68 -32.90
CA ALA A 139 18.76 41.50 -32.03
C ALA A 139 19.21 41.83 -30.60
N LYS A 140 20.19 42.73 -30.44
CA LYS A 140 20.63 43.23 -29.12
C LYS A 140 19.54 44.05 -28.44
N SER A 141 18.86 44.94 -29.17
CA SER A 141 17.72 45.70 -28.65
C SER A 141 16.60 44.77 -28.18
N LYS A 142 16.26 43.75 -28.98
CA LYS A 142 15.19 42.81 -28.66
C LYS A 142 15.50 41.94 -27.45
N LEU A 143 16.77 41.52 -27.29
CA LEU A 143 17.24 40.80 -26.11
C LEU A 143 17.22 41.69 -24.86
N ALA A 144 17.59 42.97 -24.98
CA ALA A 144 17.49 43.93 -23.87
C ALA A 144 16.02 44.19 -23.47
N ASP A 145 15.12 44.33 -24.44
CA ASP A 145 13.68 44.46 -24.19
C ASP A 145 13.07 43.18 -23.59
N PHE A 146 13.61 42.01 -23.92
CA PHE A 146 13.21 40.73 -23.33
C PHE A 146 13.64 40.63 -21.85
N ILE A 147 14.90 40.92 -21.54
CA ILE A 147 15.42 40.94 -20.15
C ILE A 147 14.63 41.94 -19.30
N LYS A 148 14.36 43.13 -19.85
CA LYS A 148 13.60 44.17 -19.15
C LYS A 148 12.15 43.77 -18.89
N ARG A 149 11.54 42.96 -19.77
CA ARG A 149 10.20 42.38 -19.55
C ARG A 149 10.23 41.29 -18.47
N MET A 150 11.26 40.46 -18.44
CA MET A 150 11.43 39.45 -17.38
C MET A 150 11.59 40.08 -15.99
N GLU A 151 12.39 41.14 -15.88
CA GLU A 151 12.57 41.87 -14.61
C GLU A 151 11.31 42.62 -14.15
N GLN A 152 10.38 42.95 -15.05
CA GLN A 152 9.13 43.65 -14.72
C GLN A 152 7.96 42.71 -14.38
N ASN A 153 8.06 41.41 -14.68
CA ASN A 153 7.00 40.41 -14.51
C ASN A 153 6.99 39.72 -13.13
N GLU A 154 7.59 40.30 -12.08
CA GLU A 154 7.53 39.74 -10.71
C GLU A 154 6.11 39.74 -10.11
N ASN A 155 5.14 40.44 -10.71
CA ASN A 155 3.73 40.39 -10.32
C ASN A 155 2.92 39.52 -11.29
N SER A 156 3.13 38.20 -11.28
CA SER A 156 2.33 37.27 -12.06
C SER A 156 0.95 37.06 -11.42
N ASN A 157 -0.09 37.56 -12.10
CA ASN A 157 -1.46 37.18 -11.76
C ASN A 157 -1.66 35.69 -12.06
N VAL A 158 -1.95 34.89 -11.03
CA VAL A 158 -2.26 33.46 -11.21
C VAL A 158 -3.55 33.32 -12.04
N ARG A 159 -3.45 32.72 -13.23
CA ARG A 159 -4.60 32.44 -14.10
C ARG A 159 -4.93 30.96 -14.06
N TYR A 160 -6.18 30.61 -13.78
CA TYR A 160 -6.64 29.22 -13.77
C TYR A 160 -7.03 28.77 -15.18
N LYS A 161 -6.50 27.64 -15.63
CA LYS A 161 -6.91 26.97 -16.88
C LYS A 161 -7.57 25.64 -16.55
N TYR A 162 -8.72 25.40 -17.16
CA TYR A 162 -9.44 24.15 -17.01
C TYR A 162 -8.89 23.11 -17.99
N TYR A 163 -8.55 21.93 -17.46
CA TYR A 163 -8.10 20.79 -18.23
C TYR A 163 -9.18 19.71 -18.16
N PRO A 164 -9.96 19.49 -19.25
CA PRO A 164 -11.00 18.48 -19.27
C PRO A 164 -10.38 17.08 -19.25
N SER A 165 -11.04 16.18 -18.51
CA SER A 165 -10.69 14.75 -18.47
C SER A 165 -10.97 14.07 -19.82
N GLU A 166 -10.47 12.84 -19.96
CA GLU A 166 -10.77 12.01 -21.15
C GLU A 166 -12.26 11.66 -21.27
N ILE A 167 -12.98 11.53 -20.15
CA ILE A 167 -14.44 11.31 -20.14
C ILE A 167 -15.15 12.52 -20.77
N VAL A 168 -14.81 13.74 -20.32
CA VAL A 168 -15.42 14.97 -20.83
C VAL A 168 -15.12 15.14 -22.32
N ARG A 169 -13.85 14.93 -22.72
CA ARG A 169 -13.45 14.99 -24.14
C ARG A 169 -14.23 14.01 -25.01
N ALA A 170 -14.38 12.76 -24.55
CA ALA A 170 -15.08 11.73 -25.30
C ALA A 170 -16.57 12.02 -25.43
N ILE A 171 -17.19 12.57 -24.39
CA ILE A 171 -18.61 12.90 -24.37
C ILE A 171 -18.91 14.14 -25.20
N GLU A 172 -18.06 15.16 -25.14
CA GLU A 172 -18.19 16.38 -25.94
C GLU A 172 -17.98 16.11 -27.43
N LYS A 173 -16.98 15.29 -27.76
CA LYS A 173 -16.59 14.99 -29.14
C LYS A 173 -17.16 13.69 -29.69
N GLY A 174 -18.03 12.98 -28.98
CA GLY A 174 -18.64 11.75 -29.50
C GLY A 174 -17.61 10.69 -29.91
N TYR A 175 -16.73 10.33 -28.99
CA TYR A 175 -15.77 9.24 -29.15
C TYR A 175 -16.31 7.94 -28.57
N LEU A 176 -15.60 6.85 -28.85
CA LEU A 176 -15.76 5.60 -28.13
C LEU A 176 -14.93 5.67 -26.84
N LEU A 177 -15.62 5.67 -25.69
CA LEU A 177 -15.03 5.76 -24.36
C LEU A 177 -15.07 4.40 -23.66
N GLU A 178 -13.91 3.84 -23.33
CA GLU A 178 -13.83 2.66 -22.45
C GLU A 178 -13.61 3.09 -20.98
N ILE A 179 -14.55 2.78 -20.11
CA ILE A 179 -14.43 2.94 -18.66
C ILE A 179 -14.05 1.59 -18.05
N GLN A 180 -12.81 1.47 -17.58
CA GLN A 180 -12.27 0.23 -17.04
C GLN A 180 -12.41 0.19 -15.52
N GLU A 181 -12.99 -0.91 -15.02
CA GLU A 181 -13.08 -1.26 -13.60
C GLU A 181 -13.78 -0.19 -12.72
N PRO A 182 -14.92 0.40 -13.11
CA PRO A 182 -15.63 1.38 -12.28
C PRO A 182 -16.08 0.83 -10.91
N THR A 183 -16.15 -0.49 -10.76
CA THR A 183 -16.45 -1.18 -9.49
C THR A 183 -15.39 -0.98 -8.41
N VAL A 184 -14.18 -0.52 -8.77
CA VAL A 184 -13.09 -0.23 -7.82
C VAL A 184 -13.33 1.10 -7.09
N ILE A 185 -14.09 2.03 -7.69
CA ILE A 185 -14.30 3.38 -7.17
C ILE A 185 -15.00 3.31 -5.80
N ARG A 186 -14.39 3.95 -4.79
CA ARG A 186 -14.96 3.99 -3.43
C ARG A 186 -15.94 5.13 -3.23
N ASP A 187 -15.69 6.28 -3.86
CA ASP A 187 -16.54 7.46 -3.72
C ASP A 187 -17.84 7.31 -4.54
N ALA A 188 -18.97 7.22 -3.82
CA ALA A 188 -20.29 7.17 -4.44
C ALA A 188 -20.61 8.43 -5.26
N SER A 189 -20.02 9.58 -4.91
CA SER A 189 -20.25 10.84 -5.61
C SER A 189 -19.72 10.81 -7.06
N VAL A 190 -18.65 10.05 -7.30
CA VAL A 190 -18.05 9.82 -8.61
C VAL A 190 -18.91 8.85 -9.43
N LEU A 191 -19.45 7.80 -8.82
CA LEU A 191 -20.38 6.89 -9.49
C LEU A 191 -21.68 7.60 -9.93
N VAL A 192 -22.21 8.50 -9.09
CA VAL A 192 -23.40 9.32 -9.44
C VAL A 192 -23.09 10.27 -10.60
N ALA A 193 -21.88 10.83 -10.66
CA ALA A 193 -21.42 11.61 -11.80
C ALA A 193 -21.38 10.79 -13.10
N LEU A 194 -20.86 9.56 -13.03
CA LEU A 194 -20.86 8.64 -14.17
C LEU A 194 -22.27 8.25 -14.62
N ASN A 195 -23.24 8.12 -13.69
CA ASN A 195 -24.64 7.87 -14.05
C ASN A 195 -25.19 8.96 -14.98
N SER A 196 -24.84 10.23 -14.73
CA SER A 196 -25.27 11.36 -15.56
C SER A 196 -24.63 11.30 -16.95
N ALA A 197 -23.39 10.82 -17.06
CA ALA A 197 -22.69 10.63 -18.33
C ALA A 197 -23.29 9.49 -19.18
N LEU A 198 -23.83 8.47 -18.52
CA LEU A 198 -24.41 7.30 -19.17
C LEU A 198 -25.83 7.53 -19.69
N GLU A 199 -26.52 8.58 -19.28
CA GLU A 199 -27.82 8.88 -19.85
C GLU A 199 -27.68 9.32 -21.33
N PRO A 200 -28.52 8.81 -22.26
CA PRO A 200 -28.42 9.17 -23.68
C PRO A 200 -28.53 10.68 -23.95
N ASN A 201 -29.36 11.38 -23.15
CA ASN A 201 -29.50 12.83 -23.14
C ASN A 201 -28.84 13.46 -21.89
N GLY A 202 -27.81 12.80 -21.37
CA GLY A 202 -27.10 13.19 -20.16
C GLY A 202 -26.45 14.57 -20.28
N LEU A 203 -26.51 15.32 -19.18
CA LEU A 203 -25.86 16.61 -19.03
C LEU A 203 -24.76 16.49 -17.97
N LEU A 204 -23.53 16.85 -18.33
CA LEU A 204 -22.43 16.94 -17.39
C LEU A 204 -22.24 18.38 -16.93
N ASN A 205 -22.43 18.60 -15.63
CA ASN A 205 -22.20 19.89 -15.00
C ASN A 205 -20.72 20.02 -14.64
N LEU A 206 -19.99 20.84 -15.38
CA LEU A 206 -18.60 21.19 -15.14
C LEU A 206 -18.50 22.55 -14.46
N PRO A 207 -17.39 22.85 -13.76
CA PRO A 207 -17.13 24.20 -13.23
C PRO A 207 -17.13 25.28 -14.32
N THR A 208 -16.83 24.91 -15.57
CA THR A 208 -16.77 25.81 -16.73
C THR A 208 -18.10 25.94 -17.48
N GLY A 209 -19.10 25.12 -17.19
CA GLY A 209 -20.38 25.11 -17.91
C GLY A 209 -21.03 23.73 -17.96
N VAL A 210 -22.04 23.57 -18.81
CA VAL A 210 -22.74 22.30 -19.01
C VAL A 210 -22.33 21.71 -20.35
N VAL A 211 -21.90 20.45 -20.35
CA VAL A 211 -21.59 19.68 -21.56
C VAL A 211 -22.71 18.69 -21.82
N VAL A 212 -23.29 18.75 -23.01
CA VAL A 212 -24.30 17.80 -23.49
C VAL A 212 -23.59 16.59 -24.09
N ARG A 213 -24.07 15.38 -23.80
CA ARG A 213 -23.56 14.18 -24.45
C ARG A 213 -23.77 14.22 -25.96
N HIS A 214 -22.69 14.04 -26.71
CA HIS A 214 -22.75 13.95 -28.15
C HIS A 214 -23.52 12.68 -28.59
N PRO A 215 -24.43 12.76 -29.59
CA PRO A 215 -25.25 11.63 -30.01
C PRO A 215 -24.42 10.43 -30.49
N ASP A 216 -23.25 10.68 -31.08
CA ASP A 216 -22.34 9.62 -31.56
C ASP A 216 -21.44 9.00 -30.47
N CYS A 217 -21.58 9.41 -29.20
CA CYS A 217 -20.75 8.89 -28.12
C CYS A 217 -21.17 7.47 -27.71
N VAL A 218 -20.25 6.51 -27.85
CA VAL A 218 -20.43 5.12 -27.41
C VAL A 218 -19.58 4.90 -26.16
N ILE A 219 -20.21 4.42 -25.08
CA ILE A 219 -19.56 4.16 -23.80
C ILE A 219 -19.52 2.65 -23.57
N ILE A 220 -18.33 2.12 -23.33
CA ILE A 220 -18.09 0.70 -23.02
C ILE A 220 -17.55 0.60 -21.59
N ILE A 221 -18.29 -0.06 -20.72
CA ILE A 221 -17.85 -0.37 -19.36
C ILE A 221 -17.24 -1.76 -19.34
N THR A 222 -16.02 -1.90 -18.82
CA THR A 222 -15.39 -3.21 -18.63
C THR A 222 -15.19 -3.50 -17.14
N THR A 223 -15.70 -4.64 -16.64
CA THR A 223 -15.60 -5.01 -15.22
C THR A 223 -15.15 -6.47 -15.04
N ASN A 224 -14.47 -6.72 -13.92
CA ASN A 224 -14.09 -8.07 -13.48
C ASN A 224 -15.05 -8.55 -12.39
N ARG A 225 -15.45 -9.83 -12.45
CA ARG A 225 -16.45 -10.43 -11.54
C ARG A 225 -15.91 -10.72 -10.14
N ASN A 226 -14.70 -11.29 -10.05
CA ASN A 226 -14.14 -11.85 -8.80
C ASN A 226 -12.83 -11.18 -8.36
N TYR A 227 -12.65 -9.89 -8.63
CA TYR A 227 -11.40 -9.17 -8.30
C TYR A 227 -11.44 -8.59 -6.88
N GLN A 228 -10.33 -8.68 -6.14
CA GLN A 228 -10.22 -8.11 -4.79
C GLN A 228 -10.41 -6.59 -4.83
N GLY A 229 -11.27 -6.06 -3.96
CA GLY A 229 -11.56 -4.62 -3.89
C GLY A 229 -12.70 -4.15 -4.80
N ASN A 230 -13.26 -5.01 -5.66
CA ASN A 230 -14.43 -4.66 -6.47
C ASN A 230 -15.71 -4.75 -5.64
N ARG A 231 -16.50 -3.66 -5.65
CA ARG A 231 -17.88 -3.68 -5.20
C ARG A 231 -18.77 -4.25 -6.30
N PRO A 232 -19.92 -4.86 -5.96
CA PRO A 232 -20.91 -5.20 -6.98
C PRO A 232 -21.27 -3.94 -7.79
N LEU A 233 -21.40 -4.09 -9.11
CA LEU A 233 -21.81 -2.99 -9.98
C LEU A 233 -23.15 -2.44 -9.47
N ASN A 234 -23.22 -1.13 -9.27
CA ASN A 234 -24.43 -0.45 -8.82
C ASN A 234 -25.60 -0.77 -9.77
N GLU A 235 -26.75 -1.14 -9.22
CA GLU A 235 -27.97 -1.46 -9.97
C GLU A 235 -28.35 -0.32 -10.92
N SER A 236 -28.19 0.94 -10.48
CA SER A 236 -28.44 2.12 -11.31
C SER A 236 -27.51 2.24 -12.54
N LEU A 237 -26.27 1.76 -12.45
CA LEU A 237 -25.35 1.71 -13.60
C LEU A 237 -25.77 0.57 -14.54
N ARG A 238 -26.15 -0.58 -13.97
CA ARG A 238 -26.56 -1.76 -14.72
C ARG A 238 -27.82 -1.50 -15.55
N ASP A 239 -28.82 -0.81 -15.00
CA ASP A 239 -30.08 -0.47 -15.69
C ASP A 239 -29.89 0.51 -16.86
N ARG A 240 -28.79 1.27 -16.88
CA ARG A 240 -28.44 2.21 -17.96
C ARG A 240 -27.68 1.55 -19.11
N MET A 241 -27.32 0.26 -18.98
CA MET A 241 -26.66 -0.50 -20.02
C MET A 241 -27.70 -1.04 -21.00
N GLN A 242 -27.50 -0.78 -22.29
CA GLN A 242 -28.44 -1.22 -23.32
C GLN A 242 -28.05 -2.60 -23.86
N HIS A 243 -26.77 -2.91 -23.85
CA HIS A 243 -26.22 -4.22 -24.18
C HIS A 243 -25.27 -4.68 -23.07
N ALA A 244 -25.35 -5.95 -22.68
CA ALA A 244 -24.46 -6.53 -21.68
C ALA A 244 -23.99 -7.93 -22.12
N GLU A 245 -22.68 -8.14 -22.13
CA GLU A 245 -22.05 -9.39 -22.59
C GLU A 245 -21.19 -10.02 -21.49
N LYS A 246 -21.33 -11.34 -21.33
CA LYS A 246 -20.47 -12.15 -20.48
C LYS A 246 -19.23 -12.61 -21.24
N MET A 247 -18.06 -12.21 -20.77
CA MET A 247 -16.78 -12.50 -21.42
C MET A 247 -15.98 -13.55 -20.65
N ASP A 248 -16.24 -14.83 -20.92
CA ASP A 248 -15.47 -15.96 -20.37
C ASP A 248 -14.28 -16.34 -21.29
N LEU A 249 -13.51 -17.36 -20.89
CA LEU A 249 -12.52 -17.96 -21.77
C LEU A 249 -13.21 -18.59 -23.00
N PRO A 250 -12.68 -18.36 -24.21
CA PRO A 250 -13.27 -18.92 -25.43
C PRO A 250 -13.02 -20.44 -25.53
N SER A 251 -13.59 -21.10 -26.55
CA SER A 251 -13.33 -22.52 -26.81
C SER A 251 -11.85 -22.80 -27.07
N LEU A 252 -11.39 -24.04 -26.79
CA LEU A 252 -9.99 -24.45 -26.94
C LEU A 252 -9.44 -24.18 -28.35
N GLU A 253 -10.25 -24.41 -29.37
CA GLU A 253 -9.92 -24.15 -30.77
C GLU A 253 -9.64 -22.65 -31.01
N VAL A 254 -10.51 -21.78 -30.49
CA VAL A 254 -10.36 -20.32 -30.61
C VAL A 254 -9.16 -19.83 -29.79
N MET A 255 -8.89 -20.44 -28.62
CA MET A 255 -7.68 -20.14 -27.85
C MET A 255 -6.42 -20.43 -28.67
N ALA A 256 -6.33 -21.63 -29.25
CA ALA A 256 -5.21 -22.06 -30.07
C ALA A 256 -5.05 -21.21 -31.33
N GLU A 257 -6.14 -20.86 -32.03
CA GLU A 257 -6.09 -19.99 -33.21
C GLU A 257 -5.57 -18.58 -32.86
N ARG A 258 -6.04 -18.01 -31.73
CA ARG A 258 -5.56 -16.72 -31.23
C ARG A 258 -4.10 -16.77 -30.80
N ALA A 259 -3.65 -17.87 -30.20
CA ALA A 259 -2.25 -18.07 -29.87
C ALA A 259 -1.39 -18.16 -31.12
N LEU A 260 -1.79 -18.97 -32.11
CA LEU A 260 -1.12 -19.07 -33.41
C LEU A 260 -0.94 -17.69 -34.05
N GLY A 261 -1.98 -16.85 -34.04
CA GLY A 261 -1.92 -15.48 -34.57
C GLY A 261 -0.90 -14.58 -33.86
N LYS A 262 -0.74 -14.71 -32.53
CA LYS A 262 0.15 -13.86 -31.72
C LYS A 262 1.58 -14.39 -31.61
N THR A 263 1.74 -15.68 -31.35
CA THR A 263 3.05 -16.31 -31.11
C THR A 263 3.71 -16.75 -32.41
N LYS A 264 2.92 -17.02 -33.47
CA LYS A 264 3.33 -17.60 -34.75
C LYS A 264 3.90 -19.02 -34.64
N ILE A 265 3.52 -19.77 -33.61
CA ILE A 265 3.94 -21.16 -33.38
C ILE A 265 3.15 -22.10 -34.30
N GLN A 266 3.83 -22.78 -35.24
CA GLN A 266 3.20 -23.65 -36.25
C GLN A 266 2.88 -25.07 -35.74
N GLN A 267 2.48 -25.20 -34.47
CA GLN A 267 2.18 -26.48 -33.83
C GLN A 267 0.81 -26.40 -33.14
N PRO A 268 -0.29 -26.67 -33.87
CA PRO A 268 -1.65 -26.51 -33.33
C PRO A 268 -1.94 -27.50 -32.21
N GLU A 269 -1.43 -28.73 -32.30
CA GLU A 269 -1.61 -29.77 -31.27
C GLU A 269 -0.99 -29.35 -29.92
N LEU A 270 0.22 -28.77 -29.95
CA LEU A 270 0.87 -28.21 -28.77
C LEU A 270 0.03 -27.07 -28.17
N LEU A 271 -0.43 -26.12 -29.00
CA LEU A 271 -1.23 -24.99 -28.54
C LEU A 271 -2.56 -25.42 -27.92
N LEU A 272 -3.20 -26.45 -28.47
CA LEU A 272 -4.41 -27.06 -27.90
C LEU A 272 -4.14 -27.67 -26.52
N LYS A 273 -3.06 -28.46 -26.37
CA LYS A 273 -2.68 -29.02 -25.07
C LYS A 273 -2.36 -27.97 -24.02
N LEU A 274 -1.64 -26.92 -24.40
CA LEU A 274 -1.42 -25.79 -23.50
C LEU A 274 -2.74 -25.08 -23.11
N ALA A 275 -3.71 -25.00 -24.02
CA ALA A 275 -5.03 -24.41 -23.74
C ALA A 275 -5.87 -25.30 -22.81
N GLU A 276 -5.82 -26.62 -22.98
CA GLU A 276 -6.46 -27.62 -22.09
C GLU A 276 -5.96 -27.46 -20.66
N ILE A 277 -4.64 -27.34 -20.48
CA ILE A 277 -4.01 -27.13 -19.17
C ILE A 277 -4.46 -25.82 -18.52
N ILE A 278 -4.50 -24.72 -19.28
CA ILE A 278 -4.97 -23.43 -18.75
C ILE A 278 -6.44 -23.48 -18.35
N ARG A 279 -7.28 -24.15 -19.15
CA ARG A 279 -8.70 -24.30 -18.84
C ARG A 279 -8.92 -25.14 -17.58
N LEU A 280 -8.19 -26.25 -17.44
CA LEU A 280 -8.22 -27.05 -16.22
C LEU A 280 -7.83 -26.22 -14.99
N LEU A 281 -6.77 -25.40 -15.10
CA LEU A 281 -6.34 -24.53 -14.01
C LEU A 281 -7.39 -23.45 -13.67
N ASP A 282 -8.09 -22.90 -14.67
CA ASP A 282 -9.15 -21.93 -14.44
C ASP A 282 -10.38 -22.57 -13.77
N ASP A 283 -10.79 -23.75 -14.24
CA ASP A 283 -11.93 -24.50 -13.71
C ASP A 283 -11.65 -24.99 -12.27
N THR A 284 -10.43 -25.43 -11.98
CA THR A 284 -10.02 -25.85 -10.62
C THR A 284 -9.88 -24.65 -9.68
N ALA A 285 -9.38 -23.50 -10.16
CA ALA A 285 -9.37 -22.28 -9.37
C ALA A 285 -10.79 -21.83 -8.99
N LYS A 286 -11.72 -21.86 -9.95
CA LYS A 286 -13.14 -21.52 -9.71
C LYS A 286 -13.83 -22.47 -8.75
N ALA A 287 -13.59 -23.78 -8.89
CA ALA A 287 -14.19 -24.80 -8.03
C ALA A 287 -13.75 -24.67 -6.56
N ASN A 288 -12.50 -24.26 -6.33
CA ASN A 288 -11.92 -24.11 -5.00
C ASN A 288 -11.98 -22.67 -4.45
N ALA A 289 -12.75 -21.78 -5.10
CA ALA A 289 -12.88 -20.36 -4.73
C ALA A 289 -11.53 -19.60 -4.64
N ILE A 290 -10.53 -20.05 -5.41
CA ILE A 290 -9.25 -19.36 -5.57
C ILE A 290 -9.52 -18.06 -6.34
N LYS A 291 -9.01 -16.94 -5.82
CA LYS A 291 -9.32 -15.60 -6.37
C LYS A 291 -8.57 -15.29 -7.67
N GLY A 292 -7.48 -16.00 -7.95
CA GLY A 292 -6.73 -15.88 -9.20
C GLY A 292 -7.46 -16.47 -10.41
N VAL A 293 -7.13 -15.98 -11.60
CA VAL A 293 -7.72 -16.44 -12.86
C VAL A 293 -6.63 -16.83 -13.85
N ALA A 294 -6.78 -17.99 -14.50
CA ALA A 294 -5.92 -18.42 -15.60
C ALA A 294 -6.42 -17.85 -16.93
N GLY A 295 -6.20 -16.56 -17.17
CA GLY A 295 -6.67 -15.89 -18.40
C GLY A 295 -5.85 -16.18 -19.67
N MET A 296 -6.37 -15.76 -20.84
CA MET A 296 -5.66 -15.83 -22.14
C MET A 296 -4.28 -15.16 -22.13
N ARG A 297 -4.10 -14.14 -21.28
CA ARG A 297 -2.81 -13.45 -21.14
C ARG A 297 -1.73 -14.40 -20.64
N SER A 298 -2.01 -15.16 -19.58
CA SER A 298 -1.07 -16.14 -19.02
C SER A 298 -0.76 -17.24 -20.02
N TYR A 299 -1.80 -17.72 -20.73
CA TYR A 299 -1.66 -18.66 -21.84
C TYR A 299 -0.71 -18.16 -22.94
N PHE A 300 -0.88 -16.91 -23.42
CA PHE A 300 0.02 -16.37 -24.46
C PHE A 300 1.47 -16.26 -24.00
N TYR A 301 1.70 -15.82 -22.76
CA TYR A 301 3.06 -15.72 -22.22
C TYR A 301 3.70 -17.08 -22.03
N TRP A 302 2.95 -18.09 -21.59
CA TRP A 302 3.44 -19.46 -21.45
C TRP A 302 3.69 -20.10 -22.81
N ALA A 303 2.77 -19.99 -23.77
CA ALA A 303 3.01 -20.47 -25.14
C ALA A 303 4.23 -19.78 -25.79
N ASN A 304 4.48 -18.50 -25.50
CA ASN A 304 5.64 -17.80 -26.03
C ASN A 304 6.99 -18.28 -25.44
N THR A 305 7.02 -18.94 -24.28
CA THR A 305 8.28 -19.50 -23.73
C THR A 305 8.81 -20.64 -24.60
N TRP A 306 7.92 -21.43 -25.21
CA TRP A 306 8.28 -22.44 -26.21
C TRP A 306 9.05 -21.84 -27.39
N LYS A 307 8.56 -20.71 -27.93
CA LYS A 307 9.23 -19.99 -29.01
C LYS A 307 10.62 -19.49 -28.62
N GLN A 308 10.84 -19.21 -27.34
CA GLN A 308 12.11 -18.75 -26.79
C GLN A 308 13.06 -19.90 -26.44
N GLY A 309 12.68 -21.16 -26.68
CA GLY A 309 13.49 -22.33 -26.35
C GLY A 309 13.56 -22.65 -24.85
N GLN A 310 12.65 -22.08 -24.05
CA GLN A 310 12.59 -22.35 -22.60
C GLN A 310 11.76 -23.60 -22.32
N ASP A 311 12.05 -24.24 -21.18
CA ASP A 311 11.28 -25.39 -20.72
C ASP A 311 9.85 -24.99 -20.29
N LEU A 312 8.85 -25.63 -20.89
CA LEU A 312 7.44 -25.41 -20.60
C LEU A 312 7.08 -25.88 -19.17
N PHE A 313 7.70 -26.95 -18.69
CA PHE A 313 7.43 -27.51 -17.35
C PHE A 313 7.98 -26.64 -16.23
N GLN A 314 9.15 -26.01 -16.44
CA GLN A 314 9.67 -25.04 -15.47
C GLN A 314 8.95 -23.70 -15.55
N SER A 315 8.57 -23.26 -16.76
CA SER A 315 7.96 -21.94 -16.96
C SER A 315 6.49 -21.87 -16.56
N ILE A 316 5.76 -22.98 -16.45
CA ILE A 316 4.35 -22.98 -16.01
C ILE A 316 4.20 -22.35 -14.62
N TYR A 317 5.15 -22.59 -13.71
CA TYR A 317 5.10 -22.07 -12.35
C TYR A 317 5.14 -20.53 -12.30
N PRO A 318 6.19 -19.84 -12.80
CA PRO A 318 6.27 -18.38 -12.76
C PRO A 318 5.33 -17.67 -13.75
N LYS A 319 4.90 -18.33 -14.85
CA LYS A 319 4.07 -17.69 -15.87
C LYS A 319 2.57 -17.85 -15.63
N VAL A 320 2.17 -18.94 -14.97
CA VAL A 320 0.77 -19.31 -14.73
C VAL A 320 0.51 -19.44 -13.23
N LEU A 321 1.02 -20.49 -12.58
CA LEU A 321 0.61 -20.87 -11.21
C LEU A 321 0.82 -19.75 -10.18
N TYR A 322 2.01 -19.17 -10.11
CA TYR A 322 2.33 -18.11 -9.15
C TYR A 322 1.54 -16.80 -9.41
N LYS A 323 0.97 -16.63 -10.60
CA LYS A 323 0.07 -15.51 -10.91
C LYS A 323 -1.38 -15.78 -10.53
N LEU A 324 -1.78 -17.05 -10.42
CA LEU A 324 -3.09 -17.40 -9.89
C LEU A 324 -3.09 -17.20 -8.37
N THR A 325 -2.11 -17.75 -7.68
CA THR A 325 -2.05 -17.63 -6.22
C THR A 325 -0.63 -17.69 -5.69
N THR A 326 -0.42 -17.02 -4.56
CA THR A 326 0.82 -17.04 -3.78
C THR A 326 0.67 -17.88 -2.50
N VAL A 327 -0.52 -18.43 -2.24
CA VAL A 327 -0.80 -19.25 -1.05
C VAL A 327 -0.32 -20.68 -1.30
N PRO A 328 0.55 -21.25 -0.44
CA PRO A 328 1.10 -22.60 -0.64
C PRO A 328 0.03 -23.69 -0.75
N GLU A 329 -0.98 -23.66 0.12
CA GLU A 329 -2.08 -24.66 0.12
C GLU A 329 -2.89 -24.64 -1.18
N GLU A 330 -3.19 -23.44 -1.71
CA GLU A 330 -3.90 -23.29 -2.98
C GLU A 330 -3.03 -23.76 -4.17
N LEU A 331 -1.71 -23.52 -4.12
CA LEU A 331 -0.76 -24.02 -5.12
C LEU A 331 -0.66 -25.54 -5.11
N GLU A 332 -0.68 -26.18 -3.93
CA GLU A 332 -0.70 -27.63 -3.81
C GLU A 332 -1.95 -28.22 -4.47
N ILE A 333 -3.13 -27.63 -4.23
CA ILE A 333 -4.39 -28.06 -4.86
C ILE A 333 -4.29 -27.98 -6.39
N LEU A 334 -3.78 -26.86 -6.93
CA LEU A 334 -3.63 -26.68 -8.38
C LEU A 334 -2.61 -27.68 -8.97
N THR A 335 -1.53 -27.96 -8.25
CA THR A 335 -0.48 -28.90 -8.69
C THR A 335 -0.98 -30.34 -8.65
N GLN A 336 -1.70 -30.73 -7.59
CA GLN A 336 -2.34 -32.05 -7.49
C GLN A 336 -3.38 -32.25 -8.59
N ALA A 337 -4.17 -31.23 -8.90
CA ALA A 337 -5.15 -31.31 -10.00
C ALA A 337 -4.47 -31.48 -11.37
N LEU A 338 -3.33 -30.81 -11.59
CA LEU A 338 -2.51 -31.01 -12.79
C LEU A 338 -1.95 -32.42 -12.88
N GLU A 339 -1.39 -32.95 -11.79
CA GLU A 339 -0.83 -34.31 -11.74
C GLU A 339 -1.91 -35.38 -11.97
N GLN A 340 -3.06 -35.26 -11.31
CA GLN A 340 -4.19 -36.20 -11.47
C GLN A 340 -4.78 -36.19 -12.88
N SER A 341 -4.67 -35.07 -13.60
CA SER A 341 -5.21 -34.97 -14.96
C SER A 341 -4.42 -35.74 -16.01
N GLY A 342 -3.15 -36.09 -15.75
CA GLY A 342 -2.25 -36.69 -16.73
C GLY A 342 -1.83 -35.77 -17.89
N LEU A 343 -2.34 -34.53 -17.97
CA LEU A 343 -2.07 -33.60 -19.08
C LEU A 343 -0.59 -33.23 -19.21
N LEU A 344 0.17 -33.22 -18.10
CA LEU A 344 1.60 -32.97 -18.11
C LEU A 344 2.38 -34.13 -18.76
N GLU A 345 1.92 -35.37 -18.59
CA GLU A 345 2.52 -36.55 -19.23
C GLU A 345 2.23 -36.53 -20.73
N GLU A 346 0.98 -36.23 -21.11
CA GLU A 346 0.60 -36.07 -22.52
C GLU A 346 1.39 -34.95 -23.21
N LEU A 347 1.57 -33.81 -22.53
CA LEU A 347 2.41 -32.72 -23.03
C LEU A 347 3.87 -33.18 -23.22
N ARG A 348 4.39 -33.99 -22.29
CA ARG A 348 5.76 -34.52 -22.36
C ARG A 348 5.92 -35.47 -23.55
N GLU A 349 4.95 -36.34 -23.79
CA GLU A 349 4.93 -37.22 -24.96
C GLU A 349 4.85 -36.42 -26.27
N LEU A 350 4.01 -35.39 -26.32
CA LEU A 350 3.86 -34.53 -27.48
C LEU A 350 5.17 -33.78 -27.78
N LEU A 351 5.82 -33.23 -26.76
CA LEU A 351 7.14 -32.59 -26.89
C LEU A 351 8.22 -33.59 -27.34
N ARG A 352 8.15 -34.83 -26.85
CA ARG A 352 9.03 -35.92 -27.29
C ARG A 352 8.85 -36.23 -28.77
N GLN A 353 7.62 -36.33 -29.24
CA GLN A 353 7.29 -36.56 -30.65
C GLN A 353 7.73 -35.40 -31.53
N ILE A 354 7.59 -34.16 -31.07
CA ILE A 354 8.08 -32.97 -31.78
C ILE A 354 9.60 -32.98 -31.90
N LYS A 355 10.32 -33.35 -30.83
CA LYS A 355 11.79 -33.29 -30.79
C LYS A 355 12.47 -34.48 -31.50
N TRP A 356 11.90 -35.68 -31.39
CA TRP A 356 12.52 -36.93 -31.87
C TRP A 356 11.72 -37.68 -32.95
N GLY A 357 10.58 -37.14 -33.40
CA GLY A 357 9.70 -37.80 -34.38
C GLY A 357 8.85 -38.93 -33.79
N ARG A 358 7.95 -39.51 -34.60
CA ARG A 358 7.23 -40.74 -34.22
C ARG A 358 8.21 -41.91 -34.27
N LEU A 359 8.18 -42.78 -33.25
CA LEU A 359 8.87 -44.06 -33.28
C LEU A 359 8.38 -44.86 -34.50
N SER A 360 9.24 -44.98 -35.51
CA SER A 360 9.13 -46.07 -36.48
C SER A 360 9.37 -47.39 -35.73
N GLU A 361 8.53 -48.40 -35.95
CA GLU A 361 8.73 -49.76 -35.43
C GLU A 361 10.06 -50.41 -35.91
N GLU A 362 10.78 -49.77 -36.83
CA GLU A 362 12.03 -50.24 -37.42
C GLU A 362 13.25 -49.39 -37.01
N ALA A 363 13.45 -49.17 -35.71
CA ALA A 363 14.74 -48.68 -35.19
C ALA A 363 15.54 -49.87 -34.63
N SER A 364 16.54 -50.31 -35.42
CA SER A 364 17.44 -51.43 -35.18
C SER A 364 17.99 -51.49 -33.75
N ARG A 365 17.71 -52.61 -33.06
CA ARG A 365 18.38 -52.98 -31.79
C ARG A 365 19.85 -53.31 -32.07
N ASN A 366 20.74 -52.34 -31.90
CA ASN A 366 22.18 -52.62 -31.88
C ASN A 366 22.53 -53.29 -30.54
N ARG A 367 22.72 -54.61 -30.55
CA ARG A 367 23.31 -55.33 -29.42
C ARG A 367 24.79 -54.95 -29.30
N GLY A 368 25.20 -54.47 -28.13
CA GLY A 368 26.60 -54.19 -27.81
C GLY A 368 27.49 -55.45 -27.92
N ARG A 369 28.80 -55.24 -28.11
CA ARG A 369 29.81 -56.31 -28.24
C ARG A 369 29.92 -57.11 -26.93
N ILE A 370 29.87 -58.43 -27.01
CA ILE A 370 30.09 -59.34 -25.88
C ILE A 370 31.59 -59.37 -25.57
N LEU A 371 31.97 -59.12 -24.30
CA LEU A 371 33.34 -59.24 -23.78
C LEU A 371 33.66 -60.70 -23.43
N ASN A 372 34.93 -61.08 -23.50
CA ASN A 372 35.39 -62.41 -23.06
C ASN A 372 35.57 -62.42 -21.54
N ASP A 373 35.33 -63.59 -20.90
CA ASP A 373 35.28 -63.75 -19.44
C ASP A 373 36.56 -63.26 -18.71
N GLU A 374 37.75 -63.46 -19.30
CA GLU A 374 39.02 -62.99 -18.71
C GLU A 374 39.12 -61.46 -18.61
N GLU A 375 38.52 -60.73 -19.55
CA GLU A 375 38.54 -59.26 -19.57
C GLU A 375 37.44 -58.65 -18.68
N ALA A 376 36.40 -59.42 -18.37
CA ALA A 376 35.35 -59.06 -17.41
C ALA A 376 35.80 -59.25 -15.96
N ASP A 377 36.55 -60.33 -15.69
CA ASP A 377 37.11 -60.62 -14.37
C ASP A 377 38.20 -59.60 -13.97
N GLU A 378 39.05 -59.15 -14.92
CA GLU A 378 40.03 -58.08 -14.65
C GLU A 378 39.39 -56.72 -14.32
N ARG A 379 38.13 -56.51 -14.72
CA ARG A 379 37.40 -55.26 -14.50
C ARG A 379 36.31 -55.36 -13.43
N ASN A 380 36.19 -56.51 -12.75
CA ASN A 380 35.17 -56.80 -11.72
C ASN A 380 33.74 -56.43 -12.16
N ILE A 381 33.33 -56.90 -13.35
CA ILE A 381 31.97 -56.70 -13.86
C ILE A 381 31.16 -57.98 -13.66
N ASP A 382 30.40 -58.06 -12.57
CA ASP A 382 29.66 -59.27 -12.19
C ASP A 382 28.23 -59.38 -12.78
N GLN A 383 27.79 -58.39 -13.57
CA GLN A 383 26.43 -58.36 -14.15
C GLN A 383 26.41 -57.90 -15.62
N LEU A 384 25.63 -58.58 -16.46
CA LEU A 384 25.33 -58.19 -17.83
C LEU A 384 24.53 -56.87 -17.86
N ALA A 385 24.96 -55.89 -18.64
CA ALA A 385 24.25 -54.62 -18.81
C ALA A 385 22.86 -54.82 -19.47
N GLU A 386 21.84 -54.10 -18.99
CA GLU A 386 20.51 -54.04 -19.62
C GLU A 386 20.55 -53.29 -20.97
N GLU A 387 19.75 -53.74 -21.95
CA GLU A 387 19.71 -53.17 -23.31
C GLU A 387 19.28 -51.68 -23.29
N THR A 388 20.23 -50.77 -23.48
CA THR A 388 19.96 -49.32 -23.64
C THR A 388 19.74 -48.96 -25.12
N LEU A 389 18.59 -48.35 -25.44
CA LEU A 389 18.25 -47.79 -26.75
C LEU A 389 18.94 -46.43 -26.95
N SER A 390 19.66 -46.23 -28.06
CA SER A 390 20.18 -44.90 -28.44
C SER A 390 19.21 -44.19 -29.41
N LEU A 391 19.03 -42.88 -29.21
CA LEU A 391 18.30 -41.99 -30.12
C LEU A 391 19.33 -41.11 -30.86
N MET A 392 19.19 -40.99 -32.19
CA MET A 392 19.95 -40.01 -32.97
C MET A 392 19.34 -38.62 -32.82
N GLU A 393 20.17 -37.63 -32.51
CA GLU A 393 19.80 -36.21 -32.53
C GLU A 393 19.73 -35.71 -33.98
N ASN A 394 18.69 -34.95 -34.32
CA ASN A 394 18.69 -34.09 -35.50
C ASN A 394 19.19 -32.70 -35.06
N GLU A 395 20.32 -32.30 -35.62
CA GLU A 395 20.99 -31.02 -35.33
C GLU A 395 20.11 -29.81 -35.67
N SER A 396 20.17 -28.79 -34.82
CA SER A 396 19.73 -27.41 -35.07
C SER A 396 20.90 -26.47 -34.73
N PRO A 397 20.98 -25.29 -35.36
CA PRO A 397 22.26 -24.65 -35.69
C PRO A 397 22.93 -23.93 -34.52
N GLU A 398 24.26 -23.95 -34.55
CA GLU A 398 25.20 -23.31 -33.63
C GLU A 398 24.95 -21.79 -33.50
N ILE A 399 25.00 -21.29 -32.26
CA ILE A 399 25.28 -19.89 -31.95
C ILE A 399 26.48 -19.89 -31.00
N GLU A 400 27.52 -19.17 -31.43
CA GLU A 400 28.84 -19.04 -30.81
C GLU A 400 28.76 -18.45 -29.39
N GLU A 401 29.34 -19.14 -28.40
CA GLU A 401 29.76 -18.55 -27.13
C GLU A 401 31.29 -18.43 -27.11
N GLU A 402 31.79 -17.20 -27.20
CA GLU A 402 33.18 -16.85 -26.91
C GLU A 402 33.41 -16.89 -25.39
N THR A 403 34.42 -17.64 -24.97
CA THR A 403 34.95 -17.66 -23.60
C THR A 403 36.11 -16.67 -23.47
N PRO A 404 36.27 -15.99 -22.31
CA PRO A 404 37.57 -15.46 -21.90
C PRO A 404 38.18 -16.28 -20.75
N PRO A 405 39.52 -16.20 -20.56
CA PRO A 405 40.30 -17.20 -19.83
C PRO A 405 40.54 -16.86 -18.35
N VAL A 406 40.91 -17.90 -17.60
CA VAL A 406 41.20 -17.93 -16.16
C VAL A 406 42.71 -17.79 -15.89
N GLU A 407 43.10 -16.94 -14.93
CA GLU A 407 44.27 -17.02 -14.03
C GLU A 407 43.99 -16.06 -12.84
N ASN A 408 44.34 -16.24 -11.57
CA ASN A 408 44.93 -17.29 -10.74
C ASN A 408 44.75 -16.87 -9.25
N ALA A 409 44.83 -17.87 -8.35
CA ALA A 409 45.35 -17.79 -6.96
C ALA A 409 44.42 -17.48 -5.75
N GLU A 410 44.16 -18.59 -5.02
CA GLU A 410 44.35 -18.83 -3.56
C GLU A 410 43.18 -18.68 -2.53
N ILE A 411 42.70 -19.87 -2.08
CA ILE A 411 42.53 -20.40 -0.70
C ILE A 411 41.76 -19.49 0.31
N GLU A 412 40.64 -19.86 0.94
CA GLU A 412 40.39 -20.94 1.90
C GLU A 412 38.88 -20.91 2.30
N GLU A 413 38.16 -22.05 2.37
CA GLU A 413 37.16 -22.29 3.44
C GLU A 413 36.65 -23.75 3.42
N GLU A 414 36.71 -24.37 4.59
CA GLU A 414 36.44 -25.77 4.87
C GLU A 414 34.95 -26.11 4.91
N LYS A 415 34.62 -27.29 4.39
CA LYS A 415 33.34 -27.98 4.58
C LYS A 415 33.26 -28.59 5.98
N LYS A 416 32.15 -28.37 6.69
CA LYS A 416 31.55 -29.37 7.58
C LYS A 416 30.03 -29.31 7.50
N ALA A 417 29.45 -30.31 6.84
CA ALA A 417 28.09 -30.75 7.03
C ALA A 417 28.15 -32.03 7.86
N GLU A 418 27.52 -32.06 9.03
CA GLU A 418 27.19 -33.29 9.74
C GLU A 418 25.70 -33.27 10.08
N SER A 419 25.02 -34.25 9.49
CA SER A 419 23.72 -34.79 9.86
C SER A 419 23.72 -35.33 11.30
N PHE A 420 22.67 -35.07 12.08
CA PHE A 420 22.29 -35.96 13.18
C PHE A 420 20.76 -36.04 13.34
N SER A 421 20.29 -37.28 13.22
CA SER A 421 18.98 -37.83 13.53
C SER A 421 18.75 -37.97 15.02
N PHE A 422 17.49 -37.90 15.48
CA PHE A 422 17.04 -38.55 16.70
C PHE A 422 15.61 -39.09 16.54
N GLU A 423 15.49 -40.41 16.51
CA GLU A 423 14.31 -41.17 16.94
C GLU A 423 14.71 -42.01 18.15
N GLN A 424 13.89 -41.97 19.21
CA GLN A 424 13.34 -43.09 20.00
C GLN A 424 12.66 -42.51 21.25
N GLU A 425 11.34 -42.58 21.34
CA GLU A 425 10.56 -43.67 22.00
C GLU A 425 10.82 -43.74 23.52
N ARG A 426 9.88 -43.96 24.44
CA ARG A 426 8.44 -44.23 24.48
C ARG A 426 8.13 -44.35 25.99
N SER A 427 6.96 -43.93 26.47
CA SER A 427 6.12 -44.80 27.31
C SER A 427 4.67 -44.27 27.35
N GLN A 428 3.76 -45.10 26.88
CA GLN A 428 2.31 -44.98 27.00
C GLN A 428 1.84 -45.72 28.27
N GLU A 429 0.64 -45.39 28.76
CA GLU A 429 -0.52 -46.29 29.06
C GLU A 429 -1.54 -45.47 29.88
N VAL A 430 -2.80 -45.18 29.51
CA VAL A 430 -3.98 -45.86 28.91
C VAL A 430 -5.13 -45.97 29.94
N SER A 431 -6.35 -45.74 29.44
CA SER A 431 -7.72 -45.98 29.99
C SER A 431 -8.35 -44.83 30.81
N GLY A 432 -9.61 -44.42 30.60
CA GLY A 432 -10.63 -44.80 29.63
C GLY A 432 -11.98 -44.12 29.93
N GLN A 433 -12.70 -43.75 28.86
CA GLN A 433 -14.15 -43.54 28.71
C GLN A 433 -14.90 -42.46 29.54
N GLY A 434 -15.65 -41.62 28.81
CA GLY A 434 -16.83 -40.90 29.31
C GLY A 434 -17.20 -39.69 28.44
N GLN A 435 -18.22 -39.82 27.60
CA GLN A 435 -18.83 -38.73 26.83
C GLN A 435 -19.42 -37.64 27.75
N GLN A 436 -19.24 -36.35 27.41
CA GLN A 436 -20.31 -35.35 27.41
C GLN A 436 -19.84 -34.01 26.80
N GLU A 437 -20.75 -33.40 26.05
CA GLU A 437 -20.64 -32.10 25.37
C GLU A 437 -20.34 -30.96 26.35
N GLN A 438 -19.43 -30.04 25.99
CA GLN A 438 -19.50 -28.62 26.37
C GLN A 438 -18.46 -27.77 25.60
N GLN A 439 -19.00 -26.78 24.88
CA GLN A 439 -18.48 -25.43 24.60
C GLN A 439 -16.98 -25.25 24.29
N ALA A 440 -16.72 -24.70 23.10
CA ALA A 440 -15.44 -24.10 22.75
C ALA A 440 -15.13 -22.93 23.71
N GLU A 441 -14.28 -23.18 24.70
CA GLU A 441 -13.60 -22.15 25.46
C GLU A 441 -12.26 -21.81 24.80
N ASP A 442 -12.09 -20.50 24.64
CA ASP A 442 -10.91 -19.79 24.15
C ASP A 442 -9.73 -20.03 25.11
N ASN A 443 -8.85 -20.97 24.76
CA ASN A 443 -7.64 -21.25 25.53
C ASN A 443 -6.53 -20.24 25.16
N SER A 444 -6.61 -19.03 25.71
CA SER A 444 -5.42 -18.21 25.91
C SER A 444 -4.60 -18.83 27.04
N GLU A 445 -3.45 -19.42 26.71
CA GLU A 445 -2.49 -19.94 27.69
C GLU A 445 -2.12 -18.84 28.71
N LYS A 446 -2.61 -18.98 29.94
CA LYS A 446 -2.23 -18.09 31.04
C LYS A 446 -0.79 -18.40 31.45
N MET A 447 0.14 -17.51 31.11
CA MET A 447 1.53 -17.57 31.58
C MET A 447 1.58 -17.55 33.12
N SER A 448 2.43 -18.39 33.71
CA SER A 448 2.66 -18.44 35.16
C SER A 448 3.36 -17.16 35.65
N ALA A 449 3.06 -16.72 36.89
CA ALA A 449 3.70 -15.56 37.53
C ALA A 449 5.24 -15.68 37.60
N SER A 450 5.77 -16.91 37.62
CA SER A 450 7.22 -17.18 37.57
C SER A 450 7.86 -16.82 36.23
N ASP A 451 7.13 -17.02 35.15
CA ASP A 451 7.65 -16.91 33.78
C ASP A 451 7.63 -15.44 33.33
N MET A 452 6.67 -14.68 33.82
CA MET A 452 6.61 -13.22 33.63
C MET A 452 7.72 -12.48 34.39
N GLU A 453 8.13 -12.95 35.58
CA GLU A 453 9.28 -12.35 36.29
C GLU A 453 10.62 -12.56 35.55
N ALA A 454 10.75 -13.65 34.81
CA ALA A 454 11.91 -13.89 33.95
C ALA A 454 11.88 -12.98 32.72
N TYR A 455 10.71 -12.86 32.09
CA TYR A 455 10.44 -11.94 30.97
C TYR A 455 10.70 -10.46 31.35
N ASP A 456 10.24 -10.02 32.52
CA ASP A 456 10.46 -8.66 33.03
C ASP A 456 11.95 -8.35 33.28
N LYS A 457 12.76 -9.36 33.62
CA LYS A 457 14.22 -9.19 33.79
C LYS A 457 14.95 -9.08 32.45
N GLU A 458 14.47 -9.76 31.41
CA GLU A 458 15.05 -9.72 30.06
C GLU A 458 14.76 -8.38 29.40
N ILE A 459 13.50 -7.94 29.40
CA ILE A 459 13.09 -6.61 28.92
C ILE A 459 13.85 -5.49 29.64
N LYS A 460 14.04 -5.60 30.96
CA LYS A 460 14.82 -4.61 31.72
C LYS A 460 16.23 -4.41 31.13
N ARG A 461 16.90 -5.49 30.70
CA ARG A 461 18.25 -5.42 30.13
C ARG A 461 18.23 -4.73 28.77
N GLU A 462 17.24 -5.04 27.94
CA GLU A 462 17.06 -4.44 26.62
C GLU A 462 16.76 -2.95 26.72
N LEU A 463 15.77 -2.56 27.55
CA LEU A 463 15.39 -1.17 27.80
C LEU A 463 16.56 -0.33 28.34
N THR A 464 17.38 -0.89 29.22
CA THR A 464 18.55 -0.19 29.75
C THR A 464 19.63 0.00 28.67
N LYS A 465 19.79 -0.96 27.75
CA LYS A 465 20.73 -0.86 26.63
C LYS A 465 20.28 0.18 25.62
N GLU A 466 18.99 0.17 25.28
CA GLU A 466 18.35 1.12 24.37
C GLU A 466 18.42 2.55 24.92
N ALA A 467 18.03 2.75 26.18
CA ALA A 467 18.09 4.07 26.81
C ALA A 467 19.52 4.63 26.85
N ARG A 468 20.55 3.80 27.05
CA ARG A 468 21.95 4.23 26.97
C ARG A 468 22.41 4.59 25.56
N GLN A 469 21.84 3.95 24.54
CA GLN A 469 22.14 4.27 23.14
C GLN A 469 21.53 5.61 22.72
N ILE A 470 20.31 5.90 23.16
CA ILE A 470 19.60 7.16 22.90
C ILE A 470 20.33 8.34 23.56
N MET A 471 20.98 8.11 24.70
CA MET A 471 21.64 9.16 25.47
C MET A 471 23.07 9.47 24.99
N LYS A 472 23.63 8.70 24.04
CA LYS A 472 24.95 8.98 23.43
C LYS A 472 24.92 10.28 22.64
N GLY A 473 25.87 11.18 22.89
CA GLY A 473 25.92 12.50 22.24
C GLY A 473 25.10 13.60 22.94
N THR A 474 24.44 13.29 24.07
CA THR A 474 23.70 14.27 24.88
C THR A 474 24.47 14.65 26.15
N MET A 475 24.03 15.71 26.84
CA MET A 475 24.61 16.13 28.12
C MET A 475 24.51 15.07 29.23
N HIS A 476 23.69 14.03 29.02
CA HIS A 476 23.41 12.95 29.96
C HIS A 476 24.19 11.65 29.67
N GLU A 477 25.09 11.62 28.68
CA GLU A 477 25.86 10.42 28.30
C GLU A 477 26.72 9.85 29.44
N LYS A 478 27.24 10.72 30.32
CA LYS A 478 28.08 10.33 31.47
C LYS A 478 27.28 10.04 32.74
N GLU A 479 25.96 10.07 32.66
CA GLU A 479 25.07 9.90 33.79
C GLU A 479 24.52 8.48 33.79
N GLY A 480 24.70 7.74 34.90
CA GLY A 480 24.28 6.36 34.99
C GLY A 480 22.76 6.25 34.99
N LEU A 481 22.17 6.09 33.80
CA LEU A 481 20.74 5.85 33.60
C LEU A 481 20.43 4.36 33.71
N ILE A 482 19.42 4.04 34.52
CA ILE A 482 18.90 2.68 34.69
C ILE A 482 17.38 2.69 34.56
N VAL A 483 16.86 1.78 33.73
CA VAL A 483 15.42 1.53 33.63
C VAL A 483 15.07 0.37 34.57
N HIS A 484 14.07 0.57 35.41
CA HIS A 484 13.56 -0.40 36.37
C HIS A 484 12.15 -0.82 35.97
N ARG A 485 11.82 -2.11 36.12
CA ARG A 485 10.45 -2.61 36.06
C ARG A 485 10.04 -3.04 37.48
N PRO A 486 9.02 -2.43 38.09
CA PRO A 486 8.59 -2.78 39.44
C PRO A 486 8.13 -4.24 39.53
N LYS A 487 8.41 -4.90 40.66
CA LYS A 487 7.98 -6.28 40.90
C LYS A 487 6.50 -6.33 41.25
N PHE A 488 5.85 -7.43 40.89
CA PHE A 488 4.50 -7.78 41.33
C PHE A 488 4.45 -7.86 42.87
N GLU A 489 3.60 -7.04 43.50
CA GLU A 489 3.25 -7.15 44.91
C GLU A 489 1.74 -7.43 45.03
N LEU A 490 1.35 -8.37 45.90
CA LEU A 490 -0.04 -8.76 46.17
C LEU A 490 -0.80 -7.67 46.96
N LYS A 491 -0.90 -6.46 46.38
CA LYS A 491 -1.75 -5.36 46.86
C LYS A 491 -2.98 -5.15 45.96
N ALA A 492 -3.56 -6.24 45.45
CA ALA A 492 -4.72 -6.20 44.55
C ALA A 492 -5.93 -5.45 45.15
N GLN A 493 -6.10 -5.49 46.48
CA GLN A 493 -7.24 -4.84 47.16
C GLN A 493 -7.21 -3.30 47.10
N GLU A 494 -6.04 -2.67 47.19
CA GLU A 494 -5.90 -1.20 47.06
C GLU A 494 -6.15 -0.76 45.61
N ALA A 495 -5.68 -1.55 44.63
CA ALA A 495 -5.88 -1.31 43.20
C ALA A 495 -7.36 -1.40 42.82
N GLU A 496 -8.06 -2.45 43.27
CA GLU A 496 -9.49 -2.64 43.02
C GLU A 496 -10.35 -1.51 43.61
N GLN A 497 -10.00 -1.02 44.80
CA GLN A 497 -10.71 0.10 45.42
C GLN A 497 -10.57 1.39 44.62
N ILE A 498 -9.36 1.72 44.15
CA ILE A 498 -9.12 2.90 43.30
C ILE A 498 -9.85 2.75 41.97
N ARG A 499 -9.81 1.56 41.37
CA ARG A 499 -10.51 1.26 40.13
C ARG A 499 -12.02 1.45 40.26
N GLN A 500 -12.64 0.97 41.34
CA GLN A 500 -14.07 1.16 41.61
C GLN A 500 -14.48 2.63 41.73
N GLN A 501 -13.61 3.50 42.24
CA GLN A 501 -13.89 4.94 42.33
C GLN A 501 -13.86 5.64 40.96
N VAL A 502 -13.02 5.15 40.04
CA VAL A 502 -12.73 5.80 38.76
C VAL A 502 -13.59 5.24 37.61
N LEU A 503 -14.00 3.96 37.69
CA LEU A 503 -14.79 3.27 36.68
C LEU A 503 -16.06 4.04 36.20
N PRO A 504 -16.89 4.64 37.08
CA PRO A 504 -18.11 5.33 36.65
C PRO A 504 -17.83 6.56 35.77
N ILE A 505 -16.74 7.27 36.08
CA ILE A 505 -16.30 8.46 35.34
C ILE A 505 -15.80 8.04 33.96
N VAL A 506 -14.97 6.98 33.91
CA VAL A 506 -14.44 6.44 32.66
C VAL A 506 -15.56 5.87 31.79
N GLU A 507 -16.55 5.15 32.35
CA GLU A 507 -17.68 4.62 31.58
C GLU A 507 -18.50 5.71 30.90
N THR A 508 -18.80 6.78 31.64
CA THR A 508 -19.59 7.89 31.11
C THR A 508 -18.85 8.58 29.96
N LEU A 509 -17.55 8.86 30.13
CA LEU A 509 -16.74 9.55 29.13
C LEU A 509 -16.40 8.65 27.93
N SER A 510 -16.04 7.38 28.16
CA SER A 510 -15.80 6.41 27.08
C SER A 510 -17.02 6.27 26.18
N ARG A 511 -18.23 6.20 26.77
CA ARG A 511 -19.46 6.12 25.98
C ARG A 511 -19.70 7.38 25.14
N GLN A 512 -19.55 8.55 25.74
CA GLN A 512 -19.68 9.83 25.02
C GLN A 512 -18.67 9.95 23.87
N ILE A 513 -17.44 9.49 24.07
CA ILE A 513 -16.36 9.58 23.08
C ILE A 513 -16.55 8.53 21.98
N LEU A 514 -16.94 7.30 22.31
CA LEU A 514 -17.28 6.28 21.31
C LEU A 514 -18.48 6.73 20.46
N ASP A 515 -19.52 7.28 21.09
CA ASP A 515 -20.67 7.85 20.37
C ASP A 515 -20.22 9.02 19.46
N LEU A 516 -19.26 9.85 19.88
CA LEU A 516 -18.70 10.91 19.03
C LEU A 516 -17.86 10.37 17.88
N LEU A 517 -17.00 9.38 18.14
CA LEU A 517 -16.15 8.73 17.12
C LEU A 517 -17.02 8.04 16.06
N GLU A 518 -18.05 7.30 16.46
CA GLU A 518 -19.00 6.66 15.54
C GLU A 518 -19.78 7.68 14.68
N ASN A 519 -20.04 8.88 15.21
CA ASN A 519 -20.67 9.97 14.45
C ASN A 519 -19.67 10.73 13.55
N ASP A 520 -18.41 10.86 13.96
CA ASP A 520 -17.33 11.57 13.27
C ASP A 520 -16.71 10.78 12.10
N GLU A 521 -16.93 9.45 12.01
CA GLU A 521 -16.58 8.61 10.85
C GLU A 521 -17.11 9.17 9.50
N SER A 522 -18.03 10.13 9.54
CA SER A 522 -18.66 10.72 8.36
C SER A 522 -18.04 12.04 7.85
N THR A 523 -17.27 12.82 8.65
CA THR A 523 -17.06 14.26 8.32
C THR A 523 -15.72 14.95 8.64
N THR A 524 -14.66 14.29 9.08
CA THR A 524 -13.44 15.02 9.49
C THR A 524 -12.53 15.41 8.30
N TYR A 525 -12.22 16.72 8.19
CA TYR A 525 -11.29 17.28 7.20
C TYR A 525 -9.97 17.67 7.89
N GLN A 526 -8.82 17.18 7.39
CA GLN A 526 -7.50 17.67 7.76
C GLN A 526 -7.26 19.08 7.19
N LYS A 527 -7.05 20.06 8.06
CA LYS A 527 -6.82 21.46 7.69
C LYS A 527 -5.35 21.74 7.39
N GLY A 528 -5.07 22.67 6.49
CA GLY A 528 -3.72 23.19 6.32
C GLY A 528 -2.85 22.49 5.29
N LYS A 529 -3.46 21.84 4.30
CA LYS A 529 -2.76 21.19 3.21
C LYS A 529 -2.60 22.17 2.04
N TYR A 530 -1.56 21.95 1.24
CA TYR A 530 -1.33 22.70 0.01
C TYR A 530 -2.38 22.39 -1.07
N GLU A 531 -3.10 21.27 -0.91
CA GLU A 531 -4.18 20.81 -1.78
C GLU A 531 -5.29 20.13 -0.94
N GLY A 532 -6.55 20.22 -1.37
CA GLY A 532 -7.68 19.66 -0.63
C GLY A 532 -9.04 20.04 -1.20
N GLN A 533 -10.08 19.40 -0.68
CA GLN A 533 -11.46 19.47 -1.18
C GLN A 533 -12.19 20.76 -0.79
N ARG A 534 -11.76 21.40 0.32
CA ARG A 534 -12.38 22.64 0.81
C ARG A 534 -11.32 23.72 0.94
N PHE A 535 -11.53 24.87 0.32
CA PHE A 535 -10.69 26.04 0.53
C PHE A 535 -11.00 26.70 1.88
N ASN A 536 -9.97 26.91 2.71
CA ASN A 536 -10.08 27.49 4.03
C ASN A 536 -9.53 28.91 4.06
N ALA A 537 -10.44 29.88 3.84
CA ALA A 537 -10.11 31.30 3.74
C ALA A 537 -9.43 31.88 4.99
N SER A 538 -9.65 31.30 6.18
CA SER A 538 -9.01 31.78 7.41
C SER A 538 -7.50 31.56 7.45
N ARG A 539 -6.97 30.60 6.67
CA ARG A 539 -5.53 30.33 6.60
C ARG A 539 -4.77 31.18 5.60
N VAL A 540 -5.49 31.86 4.70
CA VAL A 540 -4.91 32.76 3.70
C VAL A 540 -4.12 33.89 4.35
N ALA A 541 -4.57 34.36 5.53
CA ALA A 541 -3.88 35.41 6.27
C ALA A 541 -2.48 35.01 6.81
N TYR A 542 -2.20 33.70 6.93
CA TYR A 542 -0.94 33.21 7.49
C TYR A 542 0.16 33.01 6.45
N ASN A 543 -0.12 33.19 5.15
CA ASN A 543 0.83 33.05 4.04
C ASN A 543 1.63 31.72 3.98
N ASP A 544 1.18 30.68 4.68
CA ASP A 544 1.86 29.39 4.80
C ASP A 544 1.57 28.43 3.61
N LEU A 545 0.91 28.94 2.55
CA LEU A 545 0.49 28.20 1.33
C LEU A 545 -0.44 26.99 1.56
N GLY A 546 -0.64 26.53 2.80
CA GLY A 546 -1.56 25.46 3.21
C GLY A 546 -3.00 25.95 3.36
N TYR A 547 -3.65 26.32 2.25
CA TYR A 547 -4.98 26.93 2.26
C TYR A 547 -6.15 25.95 2.13
N PHE A 548 -5.88 24.66 1.97
CA PHE A 548 -6.92 23.68 1.70
C PHE A 548 -7.11 22.70 2.86
N ASP A 549 -8.35 22.26 3.04
CA ASP A 549 -8.75 21.18 3.93
C ASP A 549 -9.05 19.94 3.09
N LYS A 550 -8.42 18.80 3.40
CA LYS A 550 -8.59 17.51 2.69
C LYS A 550 -9.44 16.58 3.56
N LYS A 551 -10.46 15.95 2.99
CA LYS A 551 -11.30 14.99 3.74
C LYS A 551 -10.47 13.74 4.00
N ASN A 552 -10.45 13.26 5.23
CA ASN A 552 -9.71 12.05 5.56
C ASN A 552 -10.39 10.84 4.92
N PRO A 553 -9.65 9.93 4.27
CA PRO A 553 -10.21 8.67 3.82
C PRO A 553 -10.62 7.82 5.03
N PRO A 554 -11.71 7.03 4.93
CA PRO A 554 -12.24 6.22 6.04
C PRO A 554 -11.30 5.11 6.54
N HIS A 555 -10.12 4.94 5.93
CA HIS A 555 -9.10 3.96 6.32
C HIS A 555 -7.92 4.57 7.10
N GLU A 556 -7.77 5.90 7.13
CA GLU A 556 -6.89 6.58 8.09
C GLU A 556 -7.73 6.90 9.33
N GLN A 557 -7.94 5.90 10.18
CA GLN A 557 -8.33 6.20 11.55
C GLN A 557 -7.26 7.14 12.12
N PRO A 558 -7.61 8.30 12.71
CA PRO A 558 -6.64 9.06 13.49
C PRO A 558 -6.19 8.16 14.64
N SER A 559 -5.09 7.44 14.43
CA SER A 559 -4.47 6.64 15.47
C SER A 559 -3.74 7.61 16.39
N LEU A 560 -4.22 7.71 17.61
CA LEU A 560 -3.57 8.44 18.69
C LEU A 560 -2.67 7.45 19.44
N ALA A 561 -1.39 7.77 19.59
CA ALA A 561 -0.52 7.10 20.57
C ALA A 561 -0.30 8.03 21.76
N VAL A 562 -0.53 7.51 22.97
CA VAL A 562 -0.41 8.29 24.22
C VAL A 562 0.75 7.76 25.05
N ALA A 563 1.65 8.66 25.43
CA ALA A 563 2.69 8.39 26.42
C ALA A 563 2.42 9.22 27.68
N LEU A 564 2.35 8.56 28.84
CA LEU A 564 2.16 9.18 30.13
C LEU A 564 3.48 9.14 30.92
N ARG A 565 3.98 10.32 31.29
CA ARG A 565 5.10 10.50 32.21
C ARG A 565 4.57 10.97 33.57
N ILE A 566 5.00 10.30 34.64
CA ILE A 566 4.66 10.63 36.02
C ILE A 566 5.94 10.96 36.79
N ASP A 567 6.02 12.17 37.31
CA ASP A 567 7.09 12.59 38.19
C ASP A 567 6.96 11.86 39.55
N GLU A 568 7.98 11.09 39.94
CA GLU A 568 8.04 10.39 41.24
C GLU A 568 9.03 11.07 42.20
N SER A 569 9.24 12.37 42.09
CA SER A 569 10.08 13.14 43.03
C SER A 569 9.45 13.29 44.42
N GLY A 570 10.28 13.62 45.40
CA GLY A 570 9.89 13.79 46.80
C GLY A 570 8.89 14.92 47.06
N SER A 571 8.72 15.87 46.13
CA SER A 571 7.68 16.91 46.20
C SER A 571 6.26 16.34 46.14
N MET A 572 6.09 15.19 45.47
CA MET A 572 4.80 14.51 45.27
C MET A 572 4.22 13.87 46.55
N ILE A 573 4.93 13.96 47.68
CA ILE A 573 4.46 13.50 49.01
C ILE A 573 3.39 14.44 49.58
N ARG A 574 3.39 15.72 49.19
CA ARG A 574 2.45 16.72 49.73
C ARG A 574 1.07 16.57 49.10
N ASP A 575 0.03 16.85 49.88
CA ASP A 575 -1.38 16.95 49.45
C ASP A 575 -1.94 15.74 48.67
N GLU A 576 -1.52 14.50 48.98
CA GLU A 576 -1.99 13.27 48.29
C GLU A 576 -1.79 13.28 46.76
N ARG A 577 -0.88 14.12 46.24
CA ARG A 577 -0.66 14.33 44.79
C ARG A 577 -0.24 13.06 44.06
N ILE A 578 0.59 12.22 44.70
CA ILE A 578 0.95 10.91 44.14
C ILE A 578 -0.25 9.96 44.06
N GLU A 579 -1.19 10.03 45.00
CA GLU A 579 -2.41 9.22 44.97
C GLU A 579 -3.35 9.68 43.86
N ALA A 580 -3.41 10.99 43.61
CA ALA A 580 -4.13 11.56 42.48
C ALA A 580 -3.51 11.16 41.13
N ALA A 581 -2.18 11.21 41.02
CA ALA A 581 -1.47 10.74 39.83
C ALA A 581 -1.72 9.24 39.57
N LYS A 582 -1.75 8.41 40.63
CA LYS A 582 -2.13 6.99 40.53
C LYS A 582 -3.57 6.81 40.04
N LYS A 583 -4.52 7.54 40.62
CA LYS A 583 -5.94 7.51 40.21
C LYS A 583 -6.08 7.87 38.73
N ALA A 584 -5.37 8.89 38.26
CA ALA A 584 -5.36 9.28 36.84
C ALA A 584 -4.71 8.25 35.93
N ALA A 585 -3.57 7.67 36.33
CA ALA A 585 -2.89 6.65 35.53
C ALA A 585 -3.78 5.42 35.31
N ILE A 586 -4.49 4.97 36.36
CA ILE A 586 -5.47 3.86 36.28
C ILE A 586 -6.66 4.26 35.39
N ALA A 587 -7.16 5.49 35.53
CA ALA A 587 -8.25 6.01 34.68
C ALA A 587 -7.90 5.98 33.20
N ILE A 588 -6.70 6.45 32.85
CA ILE A 588 -6.20 6.51 31.47
C ILE A 588 -5.95 5.11 30.93
N ALA A 589 -5.42 4.20 31.75
CA ALA A 589 -5.21 2.81 31.37
C ALA A 589 -6.54 2.11 30.98
N GLU A 590 -7.57 2.24 31.81
CA GLU A 590 -8.89 1.66 31.52
C GLU A 590 -9.57 2.34 30.33
N PHE A 591 -9.43 3.66 30.20
CA PHE A 591 -9.93 4.40 29.03
C PHE A 591 -9.25 3.93 27.74
N ALA A 592 -7.92 3.86 27.72
CA ALA A 592 -7.14 3.44 26.56
C ALA A 592 -7.43 2.00 26.16
N LYS A 593 -7.64 1.10 27.12
CA LYS A 593 -8.04 -0.29 26.87
C LYS A 593 -9.39 -0.39 26.16
N ARG A 594 -10.36 0.45 26.53
CA ARG A 594 -11.72 0.44 25.94
C ARG A 594 -11.77 1.05 24.54
N VAL A 595 -10.99 2.11 24.31
CA VAL A 595 -10.94 2.82 23.01
C VAL A 595 -9.84 2.26 22.09
N ASN A 596 -9.11 1.23 22.54
CA ASN A 596 -8.01 0.57 21.83
C ASN A 596 -6.87 1.52 21.41
N ILE A 597 -6.46 2.40 22.34
CA ILE A 597 -5.40 3.38 22.15
C ILE A 597 -4.06 2.80 22.64
N PRO A 598 -2.99 2.79 21.80
CA PRO A 598 -1.64 2.46 22.25
C PRO A 598 -1.19 3.39 23.39
N LEU A 599 -0.96 2.81 24.57
CA LEU A 599 -0.57 3.52 25.79
C LEU A 599 0.78 3.05 26.33
N MET A 600 1.61 4.01 26.71
CA MET A 600 2.90 3.79 27.38
C MET A 600 2.94 4.60 28.68
N ILE A 601 3.41 4.02 29.79
CA ILE A 601 3.45 4.67 31.11
C ILE A 601 4.83 4.54 31.75
N TYR A 602 5.40 5.68 32.11
CA TYR A 602 6.72 5.81 32.72
C TYR A 602 6.68 6.69 33.96
N GLY A 603 7.34 6.24 35.04
CA GLY A 603 7.66 7.04 36.20
C GLY A 603 9.13 7.44 36.20
N ASP A 604 9.49 8.62 36.71
CA ASP A 604 10.90 9.01 36.78
C ASP A 604 11.32 9.65 38.10
N THR A 605 12.58 9.38 38.47
CA THR A 605 13.23 9.95 39.64
C THR A 605 14.74 10.04 39.42
N ALA A 606 15.42 10.87 40.19
CA ALA A 606 16.85 11.12 40.09
C ALA A 606 17.53 10.98 41.45
N ASP A 607 18.85 10.72 41.41
CA ASP A 607 19.75 10.65 42.57
C ASP A 607 19.51 9.50 43.57
N VAL A 608 19.02 8.33 43.13
CA VAL A 608 18.80 7.17 44.00
C VAL A 608 20.11 6.63 44.61
N SER A 609 21.24 6.70 43.88
CA SER A 609 22.57 6.34 44.39
C SER A 609 23.71 7.09 43.68
N THR A 610 24.95 7.03 44.20
CA THR A 610 26.12 7.67 43.57
C THR A 610 26.47 7.15 42.16
N ARG A 611 25.92 5.98 41.79
CA ARG A 611 26.05 5.38 40.44
C ARG A 611 24.78 5.53 39.59
N GLU A 612 23.60 5.65 40.21
CA GLU A 612 22.30 5.80 39.55
C GLU A 612 21.81 7.25 39.68
N LYS A 613 22.21 8.07 38.72
CA LYS A 613 21.87 9.51 38.72
C LYS A 613 20.46 9.76 38.17
N THR A 614 19.97 8.90 37.29
CA THR A 614 18.61 8.96 36.74
C THR A 614 18.02 7.55 36.70
N SER A 615 16.91 7.36 37.41
CA SER A 615 16.19 6.09 37.48
C SER A 615 14.81 6.26 36.86
N ILE A 616 14.55 5.47 35.82
CA ILE A 616 13.28 5.51 35.09
C ILE A 616 12.54 4.20 35.37
N PHE A 617 11.27 4.28 35.73
CA PHE A 617 10.41 3.14 36.03
C PHE A 617 9.45 2.92 34.85
N SER A 618 9.64 1.84 34.10
CA SER A 618 8.70 1.44 33.05
C SER A 618 7.58 0.63 33.69
N TYR A 619 6.36 1.19 33.64
CA TYR A 619 5.15 0.52 34.12
C TYR A 619 4.44 -0.21 32.98
N LYS A 620 4.45 0.37 31.77
CA LYS A 620 3.87 -0.22 30.55
C LYS A 620 4.60 0.30 29.30
N GLU A 621 5.00 -0.61 28.41
CA GLU A 621 5.40 -0.33 27.03
C GLU A 621 4.22 -0.47 26.04
N PHE A 622 4.38 0.02 24.81
CA PHE A 622 3.36 -0.15 23.76
C PHE A 622 3.08 -1.62 23.42
N SER A 623 4.10 -2.48 23.49
CA SER A 623 4.00 -3.93 23.24
C SER A 623 3.43 -4.74 24.41
N ASP A 624 3.27 -4.14 25.59
CA ASP A 624 2.80 -4.86 26.78
C ASP A 624 1.27 -4.95 26.81
N ASP A 625 0.77 -6.12 27.22
CA ASP A 625 -0.65 -6.34 27.55
C ASP A 625 -1.08 -5.54 28.79
N PHE A 626 -2.38 -5.22 28.87
CA PHE A 626 -2.99 -4.51 30.01
C PHE A 626 -3.19 -5.40 31.26
N GLN A 627 -2.62 -6.62 31.29
CA GLN A 627 -2.75 -7.54 32.41
C GLN A 627 -1.83 -7.10 33.56
N TRP A 628 -2.38 -7.04 34.77
CA TRP A 628 -1.69 -6.65 36.02
C TRP A 628 -1.11 -5.23 36.09
N LEU A 629 -1.51 -4.34 35.19
CA LEU A 629 -1.05 -2.95 35.17
C LEU A 629 -1.47 -2.19 36.42
N ASP A 630 -2.71 -2.36 36.87
CA ASP A 630 -3.24 -1.66 38.03
C ASP A 630 -2.44 -1.96 39.30
N GLU A 631 -2.04 -3.22 39.50
CA GLU A 631 -1.20 -3.59 40.65
C GLU A 631 0.21 -3.02 40.53
N LYS A 632 0.78 -2.95 39.32
CA LYS A 632 2.08 -2.29 39.06
C LYS A 632 2.00 -0.79 39.37
N LEU A 633 0.94 -0.09 38.93
CA LEU A 633 0.76 1.35 39.16
C LEU A 633 0.60 1.70 40.66
N VAL A 634 -0.03 0.82 41.45
CA VAL A 634 -0.16 1.04 42.91
C VAL A 634 1.20 1.06 43.63
N THR A 635 2.23 0.40 43.07
CA THR A 635 3.59 0.40 43.64
C THR A 635 4.34 1.73 43.48
N MET A 636 3.81 2.71 42.73
CA MET A 636 4.43 4.04 42.59
C MET A 636 4.64 4.68 43.96
N LYS A 637 5.85 5.20 44.20
CA LYS A 637 6.22 5.85 45.46
C LYS A 637 7.05 7.08 45.14
N PRO A 638 6.79 8.22 45.82
CA PRO A 638 7.65 9.38 45.69
C PRO A 638 9.02 9.08 46.30
N ARG A 639 10.08 9.47 45.59
CA ARG A 639 11.48 9.21 45.96
C ARG A 639 12.23 10.52 46.12
N GLN A 640 13.28 10.73 45.33
CA GLN A 640 14.23 11.83 45.52
C GLN A 640 14.01 12.95 44.49
N ASN A 641 15.00 13.25 43.67
CA ASN A 641 15.03 14.39 42.77
C ASN A 641 14.37 14.06 41.41
N ASN A 642 14.29 15.02 40.49
CA ASN A 642 13.79 14.81 39.12
C ASN A 642 14.79 15.35 38.07
N ARG A 643 14.87 14.65 36.93
CA ARG A 643 15.73 15.01 35.80
C ARG A 643 14.95 14.89 34.50
N ASP A 644 14.08 15.86 34.30
CA ASP A 644 13.03 15.84 33.28
C ASP A 644 13.54 15.74 31.83
N GLY A 645 14.64 16.43 31.49
CA GLY A 645 15.15 16.43 30.11
C GLY A 645 15.58 15.04 29.62
N ALA A 646 16.16 14.23 30.52
CA ALA A 646 16.55 12.87 30.23
C ALA A 646 15.35 11.92 30.04
N SER A 647 14.34 12.03 30.91
CA SER A 647 13.14 11.19 30.84
C SER A 647 12.25 11.56 29.66
N LEU A 648 12.05 12.86 29.39
CA LEU A 648 11.29 13.34 28.24
C LEU A 648 11.92 12.92 26.92
N ARG A 649 13.25 13.01 26.77
CA ARG A 649 13.94 12.59 25.55
C ARG A 649 13.77 11.09 25.28
N LEU A 650 13.84 10.25 26.32
CA LEU A 650 13.65 8.81 26.18
C LEU A 650 12.23 8.47 25.70
N ILE A 651 11.22 9.04 26.38
CA ILE A 651 9.80 8.78 26.10
C ILE A 651 9.42 9.34 24.72
N ALA A 652 9.88 10.56 24.39
CA ALA A 652 9.59 11.19 23.11
C ALA A 652 10.23 10.44 21.93
N ASN A 653 11.44 9.92 22.08
CA ASN A 653 12.08 9.11 21.03
C ASN A 653 11.28 7.83 20.74
N LYS A 654 10.85 7.12 21.78
CA LYS A 654 10.01 5.93 21.62
C LYS A 654 8.67 6.25 20.96
N LEU A 655 8.01 7.32 21.42
CA LEU A 655 6.76 7.77 20.83
C LEU A 655 6.92 8.23 19.36
N SER A 656 8.10 8.75 18.98
CA SER A 656 8.38 9.16 17.60
C SER A 656 8.45 7.98 16.62
N GLN A 657 8.82 6.78 17.09
CA GLN A 657 8.94 5.57 16.26
C GLN A 657 7.60 4.89 15.99
N GLU A 658 6.55 5.25 16.73
CA GLU A 658 5.21 4.69 16.54
C GLU A 658 4.59 5.14 15.21
N SER A 659 3.77 4.27 14.62
CA SER A 659 3.07 4.51 13.35
C SER A 659 1.82 5.40 13.49
N ALA A 660 1.54 5.87 14.70
CA ALA A 660 0.37 6.69 15.01
C ALA A 660 0.39 8.08 14.34
N THR A 661 -0.77 8.53 13.86
CA THR A 661 -0.95 9.84 13.20
C THR A 661 -0.77 11.02 14.14
N THR A 662 -1.31 10.91 15.36
CA THR A 662 -1.16 11.90 16.42
C THR A 662 -0.38 11.27 17.56
N LYS A 663 0.71 11.92 17.99
CA LYS A 663 1.60 11.45 19.05
C LYS A 663 1.51 12.40 20.22
N LEU A 664 0.93 11.95 21.33
CA LEU A 664 0.67 12.78 22.51
C LEU A 664 1.48 12.32 23.70
N LEU A 665 2.30 13.21 24.26
CA LEU A 665 3.04 13.00 25.49
C LEU A 665 2.48 13.89 26.60
N ILE A 666 1.92 13.26 27.63
CA ILE A 666 1.38 13.93 28.81
C ILE A 666 2.38 13.78 29.97
N SER A 667 2.85 14.89 30.50
CA SER A 667 3.78 14.93 31.65
C SER A 667 3.05 15.46 32.88
N ILE A 668 2.86 14.61 33.88
CA ILE A 668 2.34 14.98 35.20
C ILE A 668 3.53 15.36 36.08
N SER A 669 3.62 16.63 36.51
CA SER A 669 4.70 17.12 37.38
C SER A 669 4.21 18.20 38.35
N ASP A 670 4.86 18.30 39.50
CA ASP A 670 4.53 19.22 40.60
C ASP A 670 5.47 20.45 40.64
N GLY A 671 6.66 20.41 40.03
CA GLY A 671 7.57 21.55 40.15
C GLY A 671 8.86 21.50 39.33
N GLN A 672 9.81 22.37 39.69
CA GLN A 672 11.05 22.59 38.96
C GLN A 672 11.97 21.35 38.88
N PRO A 673 12.66 21.13 37.75
CA PRO A 673 13.73 20.15 37.64
C PRO A 673 14.89 20.48 38.60
N LYS A 674 15.18 19.57 39.53
CA LYS A 674 16.29 19.67 40.48
C LYS A 674 17.02 18.33 40.57
N ALA A 675 18.21 18.22 39.97
CA ALA A 675 19.08 17.04 40.11
C ALA A 675 20.56 17.41 40.28
N LEU A 676 21.31 16.56 40.97
CA LEU A 676 22.75 16.73 41.18
C LEU A 676 23.57 16.28 39.96
N PRO A 677 24.79 16.85 39.73
CA PRO A 677 25.45 17.90 40.51
C PRO A 677 25.08 19.34 40.12
N ASP A 678 24.65 19.62 38.88
CA ASP A 678 24.46 20.98 38.33
C ASP A 678 23.16 21.16 37.51
N TYR A 679 22.13 20.35 37.73
CA TYR A 679 20.87 20.40 36.97
C TYR A 679 19.80 21.20 37.71
N THR A 680 19.93 22.53 37.67
CA THR A 680 18.96 23.48 38.26
C THR A 680 18.82 24.75 37.41
N GLY A 681 17.67 25.42 37.49
CA GLY A 681 17.46 26.74 36.88
C GLY A 681 17.59 26.75 35.35
N LYS A 682 18.37 27.70 34.79
CA LYS A 682 18.46 27.94 33.34
C LYS A 682 18.93 26.73 32.52
N LYS A 683 19.90 25.96 33.03
CA LYS A 683 20.43 24.78 32.32
C LYS A 683 19.36 23.70 32.10
N ALA A 684 18.51 23.46 33.10
CA ALA A 684 17.44 22.48 32.98
C ALA A 684 16.30 22.98 32.07
N ARG A 685 16.00 24.28 32.10
CA ARG A 685 15.01 24.89 31.19
C ARG A 685 15.45 24.80 29.73
N GLU A 686 16.69 25.16 29.43
CA GLU A 686 17.25 25.09 28.07
C GLU A 686 17.27 23.66 27.54
N ASP A 687 17.58 22.69 28.39
CA ASP A 687 17.59 21.27 28.04
C ASP A 687 16.17 20.74 27.71
N ILE A 688 15.18 21.02 28.57
CA ILE A 688 13.78 20.67 28.29
C ILE A 688 13.28 21.37 27.03
N GLN A 689 13.56 22.66 26.85
CA GLN A 689 13.15 23.41 25.65
C GLN A 689 13.81 22.88 24.38
N SER A 690 15.09 22.48 24.46
CA SER A 690 15.79 21.82 23.35
C SER A 690 15.08 20.53 22.96
N VAL A 691 14.77 19.66 23.93
CA VAL A 691 14.07 18.40 23.70
C VAL A 691 12.68 18.65 23.10
N LEU A 692 11.92 19.59 23.66
CA LEU A 692 10.61 19.98 23.12
C LEU A 692 10.74 20.40 21.66
N SER A 693 11.67 21.31 21.32
CA SER A 693 11.83 21.80 19.95
C SER A 693 12.30 20.73 18.95
N GLU A 694 13.09 19.76 19.41
CA GLU A 694 13.62 18.66 18.61
C GLU A 694 12.49 17.71 18.19
N TYR A 695 11.65 17.31 19.15
CA TYR A 695 10.57 16.35 18.92
C TYR A 695 9.25 16.98 18.43
N ASP A 696 9.04 18.29 18.61
CA ASP A 696 7.93 19.04 18.00
C ASP A 696 8.05 19.00 16.45
N ARG A 697 9.28 19.08 15.92
CA ARG A 697 9.56 18.90 14.48
C ARG A 697 9.28 17.48 13.98
N GLN A 698 9.32 16.49 14.87
CA GLN A 698 9.02 15.09 14.58
C GLN A 698 7.54 14.75 14.79
N GLY A 699 6.70 15.75 15.08
CA GLY A 699 5.25 15.60 15.20
C GLY A 699 4.75 15.14 16.59
N VAL A 700 5.58 15.24 17.64
CA VAL A 700 5.17 14.89 19.01
C VAL A 700 4.57 16.10 19.71
N ILE A 701 3.33 15.97 20.18
CA ILE A 701 2.61 16.99 20.95
C ILE A 701 2.88 16.78 22.43
N PHE A 702 3.43 17.80 23.09
CA PHE A 702 3.71 17.79 24.52
C PHE A 702 2.65 18.54 25.31
N VAL A 703 2.16 17.94 26.39
CA VAL A 703 1.22 18.56 27.33
C VAL A 703 1.75 18.38 28.76
N ALA A 704 1.90 19.49 29.48
CA ALA A 704 2.25 19.48 30.89
C ALA A 704 1.01 19.65 31.77
N ALA A 705 0.78 18.68 32.65
CA ALA A 705 -0.24 18.69 33.69
C ALA A 705 0.43 19.04 35.02
N ALA A 706 0.25 20.27 35.50
CA ALA A 706 0.87 20.74 36.73
C ALA A 706 -0.04 20.53 37.93
N ILE A 707 0.47 19.82 38.95
CA ILE A 707 -0.26 19.57 40.20
C ILE A 707 0.40 20.41 41.32
N GLY A 708 -0.11 21.61 41.60
CA GLY A 708 0.40 22.43 42.72
C GLY A 708 0.51 23.93 42.44
N GLN A 709 1.28 24.65 43.27
CA GLN A 709 1.39 26.12 43.26
C GLN A 709 2.48 26.67 42.32
N ASP A 710 3.32 25.83 41.73
CA ASP A 710 4.48 26.22 40.89
C ASP A 710 4.09 26.45 39.40
N GLN A 711 2.86 26.91 39.18
CA GLN A 711 2.21 27.05 37.86
C GLN A 711 2.95 28.00 36.90
N LYS A 712 3.49 29.11 37.43
CA LYS A 712 4.10 30.17 36.60
C LYS A 712 5.39 29.70 35.94
N GLU A 713 6.14 28.83 36.60
CA GLU A 713 7.44 28.39 36.12
C GLU A 713 7.32 27.22 35.14
N ILE A 714 6.38 26.29 35.35
CA ILE A 714 6.06 25.23 34.37
C ILE A 714 5.48 25.86 33.09
N LYS A 715 4.68 26.92 33.24
CA LYS A 715 4.15 27.70 32.11
C LYS A 715 5.24 28.39 31.28
N GLU A 716 6.31 28.88 31.91
CA GLU A 716 7.50 29.42 31.21
C GLU A 716 8.30 28.35 30.45
N ILE A 717 8.27 27.08 30.90
CA ILE A 717 9.06 25.99 30.32
C ILE A 717 8.36 25.37 29.10
N TYR A 718 7.06 25.06 29.19
CA TYR A 718 6.30 24.36 28.15
C TYR A 718 5.56 25.30 27.16
N GLY A 719 5.34 26.56 27.54
CA GLY A 719 4.66 27.58 26.72
C GLY A 719 3.15 27.68 26.96
N GLU A 720 2.56 28.84 26.64
CA GLU A 720 1.18 29.21 27.04
C GLU A 720 0.07 28.27 26.52
N ASN A 721 0.29 27.59 25.39
CA ASN A 721 -0.72 26.75 24.73
C ASN A 721 -0.61 25.25 25.06
N ARG A 722 0.38 24.84 25.88
CA ARG A 722 0.71 23.42 26.16
C ARG A 722 0.60 23.04 27.65
N PHE A 723 -0.13 23.85 28.42
CA PHE A 723 -0.22 23.75 29.87
C PHE A 723 -1.69 23.58 30.32
N ILE A 724 -1.95 22.65 31.24
CA ILE A 724 -3.22 22.57 31.97
C ILE A 724 -2.99 22.90 33.44
N ASP A 725 -3.78 23.84 33.94
CA ASP A 725 -3.88 24.12 35.37
C ASP A 725 -4.82 23.10 36.03
N MET A 726 -4.27 22.30 36.94
CA MET A 726 -5.03 21.31 37.71
C MET A 726 -5.00 21.71 39.18
N THR A 727 -5.84 22.69 39.51
CA THR A 727 -6.00 23.19 40.88
C THR A 727 -6.88 22.27 41.74
N ASP A 728 -7.77 21.48 41.13
CA ASP A 728 -8.59 20.48 41.81
C ASP A 728 -8.08 19.06 41.54
N ILE A 729 -7.59 18.43 42.60
CA ILE A 729 -6.94 17.12 42.59
C ILE A 729 -7.93 16.00 42.21
N ASN A 730 -9.23 16.19 42.46
CA ASN A 730 -10.26 15.18 42.21
C ASN A 730 -10.77 15.15 40.77
N GLU A 731 -10.67 16.26 40.03
CA GLU A 731 -11.10 16.35 38.62
C GLU A 731 -10.03 15.92 37.62
N LEU A 732 -8.82 15.65 38.11
CA LEU A 732 -7.64 15.33 37.31
C LEU A 732 -7.85 14.17 36.31
N PRO A 733 -8.48 13.03 36.69
CA PRO A 733 -8.76 11.96 35.74
C PRO A 733 -9.72 12.38 34.62
N GLN A 734 -10.74 13.17 34.94
CA GLN A 734 -11.75 13.61 33.98
C GLN A 734 -11.16 14.59 32.95
N GLN A 735 -10.37 15.57 33.40
CA GLN A 735 -9.75 16.55 32.52
C GLN A 735 -8.70 15.92 31.59
N LEU A 736 -7.93 14.94 32.07
CA LEU A 736 -6.97 14.21 31.24
C LEU A 736 -7.67 13.39 30.16
N ILE A 737 -8.77 12.69 30.48
CA ILE A 737 -9.55 11.94 29.49
C ILE A 737 -10.16 12.90 28.46
N GLN A 738 -10.70 14.05 28.89
CA GLN A 738 -11.21 15.07 27.96
C GLN A 738 -10.12 15.66 27.07
N LEU A 739 -8.89 15.80 27.56
CA LEU A 739 -7.77 16.22 26.73
C LEU A 739 -7.42 15.14 25.70
N ILE A 740 -7.31 13.87 26.11
CA ILE A 740 -7.06 12.77 25.18
C ILE A 740 -8.17 12.74 24.11
N ALA A 741 -9.43 12.95 24.51
CA ALA A 741 -10.59 13.04 23.61
C ALA A 741 -10.53 14.20 22.60
N ARG A 742 -9.85 15.30 22.93
CA ARG A 742 -9.67 16.44 22.01
C ARG A 742 -8.64 16.17 20.92
N TYR A 743 -7.72 15.23 21.18
CA TYR A 743 -6.62 14.87 20.28
C TYR A 743 -6.83 13.52 19.57
N LEU A 744 -7.82 12.73 20.01
CA LEU A 744 -8.57 11.79 19.17
C LEU A 744 -9.31 12.58 18.07
#